data_AF-A0AAE6QA86-F1
#
_entry.id   AF-A0AAE6QA86-F1
#
_cell.length_a   1.000
_cell.length_b   1.000
_cell.length_c   1.000
_cell.angle_alpha   90.00
_cell.angle_beta   90.00
_cell.angle_gamma   90.00
#
_symmetry.space_group_name_H-M   'P 1'
#
loop_
_entity.id
_entity.type
_entity.pdbx_description
1 polymer ?
#
loop_
_entity_poly.entity_id
_entity_poly.type
_entity_poly.pdbx_seq_one_letter_code
_entity_poly.pdbx_strand_id
1 'polypeptide(L)'
;MPFNSENPFADKREVSDLLCSAINLVPEQVKILDIDCVGYTDQGQLTIFLCSKNLLPAPKNTSLFRISATIPVDIIVNSDSKQLSDAFIFEESEKKDGYVICKIYCMVNEENFFRFTKPWGVDIPAIPYQDVIKHSTIKYIHLTTKDTSHPIEYYLVDVAGLNAIFKRNSDLHKEKMQQLMAINNGLCNEICTQSSGRQVSFIRCIGNTGNDGVLRVQLQCPIDLLPIPKNNSLFIIRMKISSHAILASELLASAARLTESEKLSPYIKCDIYCIVEKRALGKFVDECHDAQEKPYFEDIIQHCSVKCVKLHTQEMHTLQITEEEIINSIGSYNAEFEYFTNDPRRLIDKLEEFEVTANNTLCKILPTLCALYKKDMVVKKARCIGNTIDPSKGLVIYPASIYPKNLLPHPQGTSLFLIRSRLLTNVVLNTPELCRVHYLDEKETLSKYLLCDIYCLVYEKDIITFKNLCEKTKHIPLVDIIHICDIKCVRVHTKGSSKFPFDEARMLQHFGKIVGNILTGEELQSPTDSGSHSSTVSESSPAISQDDDSSPCSSTSKKHRPIKSRLLQIRKQFRESSSSASVSSEDDLSTKEEVTQKRHQLLLKLEELKKEREQEEKEEIEKITKKQNEDGEGEGGAEIEKIIKEQEQDEEEGGEGIAALTTILSDQQISQSSSEEELCIL
;
A
#
# COMPACT_ATOMS: atom_id res chain seq x y z
N MET A 1 6.23 36.81 -26.45
CA MET A 1 6.20 38.20 -26.96
C MET A 1 7.62 38.74 -26.94
N PRO A 2 8.03 39.62 -27.87
CA PRO A 2 9.34 40.28 -27.79
C PRO A 2 9.31 41.37 -26.71
N PHE A 3 10.23 41.31 -25.74
CA PHE A 3 10.49 42.44 -24.85
C PHE A 3 11.44 43.41 -25.54
N ASN A 4 11.07 44.70 -25.59
CA ASN A 4 11.82 45.70 -26.34
C ASN A 4 12.70 46.54 -25.39
N SER A 5 14.00 46.26 -25.43
CA SER A 5 15.13 47.10 -25.04
C SER A 5 14.88 48.41 -24.27
N GLU A 6 14.85 48.32 -22.94
CA GLU A 6 15.87 48.97 -22.10
C GLU A 6 16.45 47.86 -21.21
N ASN A 7 17.76 47.82 -20.98
CA ASN A 7 18.41 46.69 -20.29
C ASN A 7 18.79 47.08 -18.84
N PRO A 8 18.01 46.71 -17.79
CA PRO A 8 18.22 47.18 -16.43
C PRO A 8 19.39 46.47 -15.70
N PHE A 9 20.31 45.84 -16.44
CA PHE A 9 21.39 45.01 -15.90
C PHE A 9 22.79 45.41 -16.40
N ALA A 10 22.92 46.37 -17.32
CA ALA A 10 24.22 46.85 -17.78
C ALA A 10 25.07 47.39 -16.61
N ASP A 11 24.49 48.25 -15.77
CA ASP A 11 25.17 48.82 -14.59
C ASP A 11 25.41 47.79 -13.46
N LYS A 12 24.71 46.65 -13.49
CA LYS A 12 24.78 45.65 -12.40
C LYS A 12 26.05 44.81 -12.42
N ARG A 13 26.81 44.79 -13.53
CA ARG A 13 28.14 44.15 -13.54
C ARG A 13 29.16 44.99 -12.79
N GLU A 14 29.26 46.28 -13.10
CA GLU A 14 30.18 47.20 -12.42
C GLU A 14 29.87 47.30 -10.92
N VAL A 15 28.59 47.38 -10.55
CA VAL A 15 28.15 47.33 -9.15
C VAL A 15 28.49 45.99 -8.48
N SER A 16 28.40 44.85 -9.19
CA SER A 16 28.85 43.54 -8.67
C SER A 16 30.37 43.49 -8.47
N ASP A 17 31.15 44.04 -9.39
CA ASP A 17 32.61 44.07 -9.31
C ASP A 17 33.09 45.00 -8.17
N LEU A 18 32.44 46.16 -8.00
CA LEU A 18 32.63 47.06 -6.85
C LEU A 18 32.26 46.38 -5.51
N LEU A 19 31.12 45.68 -5.46
CA LEU A 19 30.68 44.94 -4.29
C LEU A 19 31.66 43.80 -3.96
N CYS A 20 32.19 43.10 -4.97
CA CYS A 20 33.23 42.10 -4.82
C CYS A 20 34.51 42.70 -4.23
N SER A 21 34.97 43.86 -4.73
CA SER A 21 36.10 44.58 -4.13
C SER A 21 35.86 44.96 -2.67
N ALA A 22 34.70 45.53 -2.33
CA ALA A 22 34.36 45.93 -0.95
C ALA A 22 34.34 44.73 0.01
N ILE A 23 33.66 43.64 -0.39
CA ILE A 23 33.58 42.41 0.40
C ILE A 23 34.97 41.76 0.60
N ASN A 24 35.83 41.80 -0.42
CA ASN A 24 37.17 41.19 -0.36
C ASN A 24 38.20 42.01 0.44
N LEU A 25 37.88 43.23 0.89
CA LEU A 25 38.71 44.00 1.82
C LEU A 25 38.52 43.58 3.29
N VAL A 26 37.35 43.01 3.64
CA VAL A 26 36.99 42.54 4.99
C VAL A 26 36.38 41.12 4.97
N PRO A 27 37.05 40.14 4.34
CA PRO A 27 36.50 38.81 4.07
C PRO A 27 36.19 37.98 5.33
N GLU A 28 36.73 38.35 6.49
CA GLU A 28 36.41 37.76 7.80
C GLU A 28 35.01 38.13 8.33
N GLN A 29 34.38 39.18 7.79
CA GLN A 29 33.04 39.63 8.19
C GLN A 29 31.92 38.95 7.37
N VAL A 30 32.28 38.16 6.36
CA VAL A 30 31.36 37.42 5.49
C VAL A 30 31.04 36.08 6.10
N LYS A 31 29.80 35.90 6.56
CA LYS A 31 29.34 34.61 7.11
C LYS A 31 28.61 33.81 6.03
N ILE A 32 29.20 32.69 5.63
CA ILE A 32 28.57 31.73 4.72
C ILE A 32 27.39 31.02 5.41
N LEU A 33 26.31 30.83 4.67
CA LEU A 33 25.12 30.10 5.09
C LEU A 33 24.98 28.74 4.37
N ASP A 34 25.31 28.71 3.07
CA ASP A 34 25.01 27.57 2.18
C ASP A 34 25.91 27.59 0.94
N ILE A 35 26.22 26.43 0.35
CA ILE A 35 27.02 26.31 -0.88
C ILE A 35 26.44 25.24 -1.82
N ASP A 36 25.90 25.71 -2.95
CA ASP A 36 25.27 24.88 -3.97
C ASP A 36 26.16 24.77 -5.22
N CYS A 37 26.38 23.56 -5.75
CA CYS A 37 26.88 23.40 -7.12
C CYS A 37 25.72 23.62 -8.09
N VAL A 38 25.74 24.70 -8.89
CA VAL A 38 24.63 25.06 -9.81
C VAL A 38 24.98 24.85 -11.28
N GLY A 39 26.21 24.45 -11.59
CA GLY A 39 26.63 24.12 -12.95
C GLY A 39 28.03 23.56 -13.06
N TYR A 40 28.39 23.03 -14.24
CA TYR A 40 29.74 22.61 -14.56
C TYR A 40 30.04 22.69 -16.05
N THR A 41 31.32 22.85 -16.41
CA THR A 41 31.76 22.79 -17.80
C THR A 41 31.78 21.35 -18.30
N ASP A 42 31.16 21.09 -19.44
CA ASP A 42 31.29 19.84 -20.19
C ASP A 42 31.77 20.14 -21.61
N GLN A 43 32.74 19.38 -22.11
CA GLN A 43 33.41 19.60 -23.41
C GLN A 43 33.86 21.05 -23.68
N GLY A 44 34.16 21.82 -22.62
CA GLY A 44 34.56 23.23 -22.68
C GLY A 44 33.43 24.26 -22.62
N GLN A 45 32.16 23.85 -22.61
CA GLN A 45 31.00 24.73 -22.49
C GLN A 45 30.37 24.62 -21.10
N LEU A 46 30.03 25.75 -20.47
CA LEU A 46 29.37 25.73 -19.16
C LEU A 46 27.92 25.23 -19.29
N THR A 47 27.49 24.34 -18.40
CA THR A 47 26.10 23.94 -18.26
C THR A 47 25.58 24.41 -16.90
N ILE A 48 24.56 25.27 -16.90
CA ILE A 48 23.89 25.77 -15.68
C ILE A 48 22.57 25.00 -15.50
N PHE A 49 22.33 24.52 -14.30
CA PHE A 49 21.15 23.71 -13.96
C PHE A 49 20.12 24.57 -13.23
N LEU A 50 19.01 24.84 -13.89
CA LEU A 50 17.91 25.68 -13.38
C LEU A 50 16.97 24.85 -12.50
N CYS A 51 17.52 24.41 -11.36
CA CYS A 51 16.91 23.41 -10.49
C CYS A 51 16.64 23.94 -9.07
N SER A 52 15.74 23.27 -8.34
CA SER A 52 15.52 23.53 -6.91
C SER A 52 16.76 23.12 -6.08
N LYS A 53 16.91 23.65 -4.85
CA LYS A 53 18.07 23.38 -3.98
C LYS A 53 18.36 21.89 -3.69
N ASN A 54 17.38 21.02 -3.88
CA ASN A 54 17.52 19.58 -3.63
C ASN A 54 18.02 18.81 -4.88
N LEU A 55 18.08 19.48 -6.03
CA LEU A 55 18.32 18.94 -7.36
C LEU A 55 19.57 19.55 -8.00
N LEU A 56 20.69 19.45 -7.30
CA LEU A 56 21.94 20.12 -7.71
C LEU A 56 22.89 19.13 -8.40
N PRO A 57 23.52 19.50 -9.53
CA PRO A 57 24.48 18.65 -10.21
C PRO A 57 25.67 18.29 -9.32
N ALA A 58 26.16 17.05 -9.45
CA ALA A 58 27.48 16.69 -8.94
C ALA A 58 28.56 17.54 -9.67
N PRO A 59 29.47 18.22 -8.94
CA PRO A 59 30.53 19.02 -9.55
C PRO A 59 31.50 18.16 -10.35
N LYS A 60 31.91 18.68 -11.51
CA LYS A 60 32.81 18.06 -12.50
C LYS A 60 33.66 19.15 -13.15
N ASN A 61 34.83 18.80 -13.70
CA ASN A 61 35.69 19.71 -14.47
C ASN A 61 35.85 21.09 -13.78
N THR A 62 35.52 22.20 -14.47
CA THR A 62 35.37 23.51 -13.86
C THR A 62 33.90 23.78 -13.50
N SER A 63 33.58 23.82 -12.21
CA SER A 63 32.21 23.92 -11.68
C SER A 63 31.81 25.34 -11.26
N LEU A 64 30.54 25.71 -11.46
CA LEU A 64 29.91 26.94 -11.00
C LEU A 64 29.20 26.68 -9.67
N PHE A 65 29.61 27.39 -8.62
CA PHE A 65 28.98 27.36 -7.31
C PHE A 65 28.19 28.63 -7.04
N ARG A 66 27.08 28.48 -6.30
CA ARG A 66 26.27 29.54 -5.70
C ARG A 66 26.43 29.44 -4.18
N ILE A 67 27.04 30.46 -3.59
CA ILE A 67 27.24 30.58 -2.15
C ILE A 67 26.19 31.56 -1.62
N SER A 68 25.38 31.12 -0.67
CA SER A 68 24.51 32.03 0.10
C SER A 68 25.29 32.52 1.32
N ALA A 69 25.36 33.83 1.55
CA ALA A 69 26.09 34.42 2.67
C ALA A 69 25.38 35.66 3.22
N THR A 70 25.69 36.04 4.45
CA THR A 70 25.34 37.35 5.03
C THR A 70 26.57 38.24 5.10
N ILE A 71 26.41 39.50 4.71
CA ILE A 71 27.43 40.55 4.83
C ILE A 71 26.88 41.75 5.62
N PRO A 72 27.69 42.41 6.47
CA PRO A 72 27.29 43.64 7.13
C PRO A 72 26.89 44.74 6.13
N VAL A 73 25.81 45.46 6.45
CA VAL A 73 25.34 46.63 5.67
C VAL A 73 26.41 47.72 5.61
N ASP A 74 27.20 47.87 6.67
CA ASP A 74 28.28 48.86 6.78
C ASP A 74 29.38 48.72 5.72
N ILE A 75 29.62 47.51 5.18
CA ILE A 75 30.59 47.28 4.08
C ILE A 75 30.16 48.03 2.81
N ILE A 76 28.85 48.17 2.61
CA ILE A 76 28.25 48.73 1.40
C ILE A 76 28.06 50.23 1.59
N VAL A 77 27.45 50.63 2.72
CA VAL A 77 27.13 52.02 3.06
C VAL A 77 28.39 52.87 3.28
N ASN A 78 29.42 52.33 3.94
CA ASN A 78 30.67 53.04 4.21
C ASN A 78 31.79 52.72 3.19
N SER A 79 31.44 52.20 2.01
CA SER A 79 32.42 51.98 0.94
C SER A 79 32.86 53.31 0.31
N ASP A 80 34.13 53.40 -0.08
CA ASP A 80 34.68 54.56 -0.81
C ASP A 80 34.01 54.77 -2.19
N SER A 81 33.26 53.78 -2.69
CA SER A 81 32.50 53.89 -3.93
C SER A 81 31.10 54.45 -3.66
N LYS A 82 30.91 55.73 -3.95
CA LYS A 82 29.58 56.37 -3.95
C LYS A 82 28.61 55.65 -4.90
N GLN A 83 29.10 55.07 -6.00
CA GLN A 83 28.29 54.28 -6.93
C GLN A 83 27.75 53.00 -6.28
N LEU A 84 28.48 52.40 -5.32
CA LEU A 84 28.05 51.20 -4.61
C LEU A 84 27.01 51.53 -3.52
N SER A 85 27.17 52.65 -2.80
CA SER A 85 26.21 53.10 -1.77
C SER A 85 24.95 53.75 -2.35
N ASP A 86 25.03 54.47 -3.48
CA ASP A 86 23.85 54.97 -4.22
C ASP A 86 23.05 53.84 -4.87
N ALA A 87 23.67 52.68 -5.18
CA ALA A 87 23.02 51.56 -5.88
C ALA A 87 22.15 50.64 -5.00
N PHE A 88 22.26 50.71 -3.67
CA PHE A 88 21.55 49.81 -2.76
C PHE A 88 20.80 50.56 -1.65
N ILE A 89 19.47 50.59 -1.76
CA ILE A 89 18.57 51.19 -0.78
C ILE A 89 18.08 50.10 0.18
N PHE A 90 18.65 50.06 1.39
CA PHE A 90 18.26 49.11 2.43
C PHE A 90 17.00 49.54 3.19
N GLU A 91 16.14 48.58 3.52
CA GLU A 91 14.99 48.78 4.40
C GLU A 91 15.40 49.09 5.85
N GLU A 92 14.48 49.65 6.65
CA GLU A 92 14.72 49.86 8.09
C GLU A 92 14.96 48.54 8.85
N SER A 93 14.36 47.42 8.42
CA SER A 93 14.66 46.11 9.03
C SER A 93 16.08 45.67 8.73
N GLU A 94 16.56 45.81 7.48
CA GLU A 94 17.91 45.40 7.08
C GLU A 94 18.99 46.25 7.78
N LYS A 95 18.73 47.57 7.90
CA LYS A 95 19.58 48.50 8.68
C LYS A 95 19.59 48.19 10.18
N LYS A 96 18.49 47.69 10.74
CA LYS A 96 18.35 47.34 12.15
C LYS A 96 18.97 45.98 12.49
N ASP A 97 18.84 45.02 11.59
CA ASP A 97 19.43 43.69 11.72
C ASP A 97 20.94 43.73 11.42
N GLY A 98 21.40 44.73 10.65
CA GLY A 98 22.81 45.06 10.41
C GLY A 98 23.48 44.23 9.30
N TYR A 99 22.79 43.22 8.76
CA TYR A 99 23.29 42.31 7.73
C TYR A 99 22.28 42.14 6.60
N VAL A 100 22.77 41.89 5.39
CA VAL A 100 21.98 41.56 4.21
C VAL A 100 22.44 40.25 3.57
N ILE A 101 21.50 39.53 2.95
CA ILE A 101 21.78 38.24 2.30
C ILE A 101 22.26 38.47 0.87
N CYS A 102 23.40 37.89 0.53
CA CYS A 102 23.94 37.86 -0.83
C CYS A 102 24.05 36.43 -1.37
N LYS A 103 24.04 36.33 -2.71
CA LYS A 103 24.36 35.14 -3.49
C LYS A 103 25.63 35.42 -4.29
N ILE A 104 26.72 34.75 -3.96
CA ILE A 104 28.01 34.87 -4.62
C ILE A 104 28.16 33.69 -5.58
N TYR A 105 28.37 33.98 -6.87
CA TYR A 105 28.55 32.99 -7.91
C TYR A 105 30.02 32.92 -8.30
N CYS A 106 30.64 31.74 -8.17
CA CYS A 106 32.08 31.55 -8.40
C CYS A 106 32.40 30.26 -9.17
N MET A 107 33.40 30.32 -10.05
CA MET A 107 33.92 29.15 -10.76
C MET A 107 35.06 28.50 -9.97
N VAL A 108 35.11 27.17 -9.94
CA VAL A 108 36.13 26.38 -9.27
C VAL A 108 36.67 25.34 -10.24
N ASN A 109 37.95 25.42 -10.56
CA ASN A 109 38.63 24.46 -11.43
C ASN A 109 38.85 23.13 -10.68
N GLU A 110 38.90 22.02 -11.41
CA GLU A 110 39.06 20.66 -10.89
C GLU A 110 40.23 20.50 -9.91
N GLU A 111 41.39 21.06 -10.24
CA GLU A 111 42.60 21.06 -9.39
C GLU A 111 42.38 21.72 -8.01
N ASN A 112 41.46 22.69 -7.94
CA ASN A 112 41.07 23.36 -6.71
C ASN A 112 39.81 22.75 -6.08
N PHE A 113 39.05 21.89 -6.77
CA PHE A 113 37.79 21.35 -6.27
C PHE A 113 37.95 20.70 -4.89
N PHE A 114 38.90 19.77 -4.74
CA PHE A 114 39.16 19.13 -3.43
C PHE A 114 39.63 20.13 -2.37
N ARG A 115 40.30 21.23 -2.73
CA ARG A 115 40.73 22.27 -1.76
C ARG A 115 39.58 23.19 -1.36
N PHE A 116 38.66 23.44 -2.29
CA PHE A 116 37.45 24.21 -2.09
C PHE A 116 36.43 23.46 -1.23
N THR A 117 36.31 22.12 -1.38
CA THR A 117 35.31 21.29 -0.69
C THR A 117 35.81 20.56 0.55
N LYS A 118 37.12 20.34 0.73
CA LYS A 118 37.69 19.75 1.96
C LYS A 118 37.32 20.50 3.26
N PRO A 119 37.12 21.84 3.29
CA PRO A 119 36.60 22.53 4.47
C PRO A 119 35.14 22.16 4.82
N TRP A 120 34.39 21.55 3.90
CA TRP A 120 32.96 21.25 4.05
C TRP A 120 32.75 19.91 4.76
N GLY A 121 33.35 19.80 5.96
CA GLY A 121 33.07 18.72 6.89
C GLY A 121 31.60 18.72 7.34
N VAL A 122 31.25 17.78 8.22
CA VAL A 122 29.86 17.57 8.69
C VAL A 122 29.24 18.82 9.32
N ASP A 123 30.07 19.73 9.86
CA ASP A 123 29.65 21.03 10.37
C ASP A 123 29.99 22.16 9.37
N ILE A 124 28.96 22.68 8.68
CA ILE A 124 29.07 23.81 7.73
C ILE A 124 29.41 25.20 8.34
N PRO A 125 29.09 25.58 9.61
CA PRO A 125 29.01 26.99 10.01
C PRO A 125 30.37 27.69 10.28
N ALA A 126 31.49 27.13 9.80
CA ALA A 126 32.84 27.62 10.07
C ALA A 126 33.75 27.73 8.82
N ILE A 127 33.20 27.67 7.60
CA ILE A 127 33.97 27.89 6.35
C ILE A 127 34.32 29.38 6.24
N PRO A 128 35.61 29.79 6.26
CA PRO A 128 35.97 31.19 6.06
C PRO A 128 35.80 31.57 4.59
N TYR A 129 35.17 32.72 4.32
CA TYR A 129 35.08 33.25 2.97
C TYR A 129 36.47 33.54 2.36
N GLN A 130 37.49 33.78 3.20
CA GLN A 130 38.90 33.82 2.79
C GLN A 130 39.38 32.56 2.05
N ASP A 131 38.92 31.35 2.42
CA ASP A 131 39.28 30.11 1.71
C ASP A 131 38.45 29.91 0.43
N VAL A 132 37.22 30.45 0.38
CA VAL A 132 36.40 30.50 -0.84
C VAL A 132 37.09 31.33 -1.93
N ILE A 133 37.52 32.56 -1.63
CA ILE A 133 38.14 33.45 -2.63
C ILE A 133 39.54 33.00 -3.07
N LYS A 134 40.19 32.17 -2.26
CA LYS A 134 41.52 31.58 -2.50
C LYS A 134 41.48 30.35 -3.42
N HIS A 135 40.34 29.66 -3.50
CA HIS A 135 40.17 28.43 -4.30
C HIS A 135 39.08 28.52 -5.38
N SER A 136 38.46 29.70 -5.56
CA SER A 136 37.48 29.99 -6.61
C SER A 136 37.79 31.30 -7.34
N THR A 137 37.14 31.53 -8.48
CA THR A 137 37.09 32.82 -9.17
C THR A 137 35.66 33.32 -9.15
N ILE A 138 35.38 34.37 -8.37
CA ILE A 138 34.07 35.04 -8.36
C ILE A 138 33.75 35.56 -9.77
N LYS A 139 32.48 35.42 -10.16
CA LYS A 139 31.93 35.86 -11.45
C LYS A 139 30.80 36.86 -11.31
N TYR A 140 30.05 36.79 -10.21
CA TYR A 140 28.96 37.71 -9.93
C TYR A 140 28.59 37.69 -8.43
N ILE A 141 28.16 38.84 -7.90
CA ILE A 141 27.55 38.94 -6.56
C ILE A 141 26.19 39.63 -6.68
N HIS A 142 25.17 39.04 -6.08
CA HIS A 142 23.81 39.57 -6.05
C HIS A 142 23.32 39.73 -4.62
N LEU A 143 22.89 40.93 -4.25
CA LEU A 143 22.17 41.18 -2.99
C LEU A 143 20.68 40.87 -3.17
N THR A 144 20.14 40.06 -2.26
CA THR A 144 18.74 39.62 -2.28
C THR A 144 17.93 40.50 -1.32
N THR A 145 17.37 41.59 -1.84
CA THR A 145 16.29 42.33 -1.16
C THR A 145 14.95 41.62 -1.40
N LYS A 146 13.89 41.99 -0.67
CA LYS A 146 12.62 41.24 -0.63
C LYS A 146 11.90 41.10 -1.97
N ASP A 147 12.06 42.03 -2.90
CA ASP A 147 11.34 42.05 -4.19
C ASP A 147 11.84 41.03 -5.24
N THR A 148 13.06 40.47 -5.09
CA THR A 148 13.66 39.66 -6.17
C THR A 148 13.25 38.19 -6.12
N SER A 149 12.03 37.89 -6.55
CA SER A 149 11.44 36.54 -6.63
C SER A 149 11.96 35.65 -7.76
N HIS A 150 12.68 36.21 -8.74
CA HIS A 150 13.08 35.51 -9.97
C HIS A 150 14.43 34.78 -9.81
N PRO A 151 14.60 33.56 -10.38
CA PRO A 151 15.88 32.84 -10.37
C PRO A 151 16.90 33.59 -11.22
N ILE A 152 17.92 34.16 -10.57
CA ILE A 152 18.90 35.03 -11.21
C ILE A 152 19.88 34.28 -12.11
N GLU A 153 19.92 32.95 -12.00
CA GLU A 153 20.75 32.04 -12.77
C GLU A 153 20.58 32.21 -14.29
N TYR A 154 19.38 32.59 -14.77
CA TYR A 154 19.15 32.94 -16.18
C TYR A 154 19.99 34.12 -16.66
N TYR A 155 20.24 35.11 -15.80
CA TYR A 155 20.91 36.37 -16.16
C TYR A 155 22.43 36.31 -15.96
N LEU A 156 22.96 35.24 -15.37
CA LEU A 156 24.41 35.05 -15.18
C LEU A 156 25.17 34.97 -16.51
N VAL A 157 24.54 34.44 -17.57
CA VAL A 157 25.12 34.37 -18.92
C VAL A 157 25.47 35.77 -19.42
N ASP A 158 24.50 36.67 -19.45
CA ASP A 158 24.66 38.02 -19.98
C ASP A 158 25.48 38.93 -19.07
N VAL A 159 25.23 38.90 -17.75
CA VAL A 159 25.87 39.84 -16.80
C VAL A 159 27.30 39.44 -16.48
N ALA A 160 27.57 38.16 -16.21
CA ALA A 160 28.92 37.68 -15.91
C ALA A 160 29.75 37.33 -17.17
N GLY A 161 29.12 37.28 -18.36
CA GLY A 161 29.78 36.92 -19.61
C GLY A 161 30.11 35.42 -19.71
N LEU A 162 29.26 34.57 -19.14
CA LEU A 162 29.45 33.12 -19.10
C LEU A 162 28.75 32.47 -20.30
N ASN A 163 29.51 32.00 -21.29
CA ASN A 163 28.96 31.20 -22.39
C ASN A 163 28.46 29.84 -21.85
N ALA A 164 27.15 29.73 -21.62
CA ALA A 164 26.53 28.57 -21.00
C ALA A 164 25.24 28.10 -21.68
N ILE A 165 24.96 26.80 -21.54
CA ILE A 165 23.67 26.17 -21.86
C ILE A 165 22.90 25.95 -20.56
N PHE A 166 21.58 26.14 -20.60
CA PHE A 166 20.69 25.86 -19.48
C PHE A 166 20.07 24.45 -19.59
N LYS A 167 20.27 23.63 -18.54
CA LYS A 167 19.52 22.38 -18.30
C LYS A 167 18.38 22.64 -17.31
N ARG A 168 17.26 21.94 -17.48
CA ARG A 168 16.08 21.93 -16.59
C ARG A 168 16.03 20.65 -15.74
N ASN A 169 15.15 20.61 -14.73
CA ASN A 169 14.92 19.43 -13.87
C ASN A 169 14.76 18.11 -14.67
N SER A 170 14.09 18.15 -15.83
CA SER A 170 13.89 17.01 -16.74
C SER A 170 15.21 16.40 -17.23
N ASP A 171 16.21 17.23 -17.47
CA ASP A 171 17.50 16.82 -18.01
C ASP A 171 18.36 16.18 -16.90
N LEU A 172 18.24 16.69 -15.67
CA LEU A 172 18.88 16.11 -14.48
C LEU A 172 18.23 14.77 -14.07
N HIS A 173 16.89 14.66 -14.09
CA HIS A 173 16.19 13.38 -13.90
C HIS A 173 16.73 12.33 -14.88
N LYS A 174 16.81 12.68 -16.17
CA LYS A 174 17.33 11.78 -17.20
C LYS A 174 18.80 11.41 -16.98
N GLU A 175 19.65 12.37 -16.62
CA GLU A 175 21.07 12.10 -16.30
C GLU A 175 21.22 11.19 -15.07
N LYS A 176 20.42 11.40 -14.02
CA LYS A 176 20.43 10.57 -12.79
C LYS A 176 19.90 9.16 -13.04
N MET A 177 18.84 8.99 -13.84
CA MET A 177 18.38 7.67 -14.27
C MET A 177 19.46 6.91 -15.06
N GLN A 178 20.15 7.58 -15.98
CA GLN A 178 21.27 6.98 -16.73
C GLN A 178 22.47 6.63 -15.82
N GLN A 179 22.79 7.46 -14.82
CA GLN A 179 23.82 7.17 -13.83
C GLN A 179 23.48 5.93 -13.00
N LEU A 180 22.25 5.84 -12.46
CA LEU A 180 21.77 4.67 -11.71
C LEU A 180 21.86 3.38 -12.53
N MET A 181 21.36 3.39 -13.78
CA MET A 181 21.50 2.27 -14.71
C MET A 181 22.95 1.81 -14.86
N ALA A 182 23.88 2.75 -15.10
CA ALA A 182 25.28 2.46 -15.39
C ALA A 182 26.04 1.88 -14.18
N ILE A 183 25.72 2.33 -12.96
CA ILE A 183 26.42 1.89 -11.73
C ILE A 183 25.77 0.70 -11.04
N ASN A 184 24.52 0.33 -11.35
CA ASN A 184 23.71 -0.67 -10.64
C ASN A 184 24.45 -1.98 -10.27
N ASN A 185 25.27 -2.54 -11.16
CA ASN A 185 26.01 -3.78 -10.88
C ASN A 185 27.10 -3.58 -9.81
N GLY A 186 27.86 -2.47 -9.88
CA GLY A 186 28.82 -2.12 -8.84
C GLY A 186 28.13 -1.73 -7.54
N LEU A 187 27.03 -0.99 -7.64
CA LEU A 187 26.22 -0.53 -6.52
C LEU A 187 25.62 -1.72 -5.74
N CYS A 188 25.17 -2.76 -6.45
CA CYS A 188 24.76 -4.02 -5.82
C CYS A 188 25.92 -4.71 -5.10
N ASN A 189 27.07 -4.89 -5.75
CA ASN A 189 28.23 -5.56 -5.16
C ASN A 189 28.71 -4.84 -3.89
N GLU A 190 28.74 -3.51 -3.92
CA GLU A 190 29.08 -2.67 -2.78
C GLU A 190 28.03 -2.76 -1.67
N ILE A 191 26.74 -2.89 -1.99
CA ILE A 191 25.73 -3.14 -0.97
C ILE A 191 25.90 -4.52 -0.35
N CYS A 192 26.28 -5.55 -1.11
CA CYS A 192 26.61 -6.87 -0.57
C CYS A 192 27.77 -6.79 0.44
N THR A 193 28.90 -6.16 0.08
CA THR A 193 30.07 -6.05 0.98
C THR A 193 29.76 -5.25 2.25
N GLN A 194 29.02 -4.14 2.13
CA GLN A 194 28.61 -3.28 3.26
C GLN A 194 27.42 -3.85 4.09
N SER A 195 26.82 -4.97 3.63
CA SER A 195 25.61 -5.57 4.23
C SER A 195 25.71 -7.05 4.57
N SER A 196 26.90 -7.64 4.59
CA SER A 196 27.08 -8.99 5.14
C SER A 196 26.56 -9.07 6.58
N GLY A 197 25.85 -10.15 6.92
CA GLY A 197 25.15 -10.32 8.19
C GLY A 197 23.90 -9.45 8.37
N ARG A 198 23.42 -8.72 7.34
CA ARG A 198 22.15 -7.96 7.42
C ARG A 198 20.97 -8.78 6.91
N GLN A 199 19.98 -8.97 7.78
CA GLN A 199 18.68 -9.51 7.41
C GLN A 199 17.89 -8.54 6.51
N VAL A 200 17.26 -9.08 5.47
CA VAL A 200 16.38 -8.34 4.58
C VAL A 200 15.09 -7.97 5.31
N SER A 201 14.67 -6.71 5.26
CA SER A 201 13.51 -6.27 6.07
C SER A 201 12.16 -6.74 5.51
N PHE A 202 12.09 -7.00 4.19
CA PHE A 202 10.87 -7.20 3.41
C PHE A 202 11.24 -7.71 2.00
N ILE A 203 10.51 -8.70 1.48
CA ILE A 203 10.66 -9.25 0.12
C ILE A 203 9.26 -9.43 -0.47
N ARG A 204 9.05 -9.05 -1.73
CA ARG A 204 7.81 -9.31 -2.47
C ARG A 204 8.07 -9.61 -3.93
N CYS A 205 7.37 -10.60 -4.48
CA CYS A 205 7.15 -10.68 -5.92
C CYS A 205 6.17 -9.57 -6.31
N ILE A 206 6.52 -8.77 -7.32
CA ILE A 206 5.70 -7.68 -7.86
C ILE A 206 5.41 -7.86 -9.35
N GLY A 207 5.95 -8.89 -10.00
CA GLY A 207 5.61 -9.19 -11.38
C GLY A 207 6.13 -10.54 -11.89
N ASN A 208 5.57 -11.02 -12.99
CA ASN A 208 5.95 -12.29 -13.62
C ASN A 208 5.95 -12.17 -15.14
N THR A 209 6.80 -12.95 -15.80
CA THR A 209 6.73 -13.12 -17.26
C THR A 209 5.60 -14.06 -17.68
N GLY A 210 4.79 -13.61 -18.63
CA GLY A 210 3.79 -14.45 -19.29
C GLY A 210 4.41 -15.47 -20.26
N ASN A 211 3.58 -16.29 -20.89
CA ASN A 211 4.02 -17.24 -21.92
C ASN A 211 4.44 -16.55 -23.23
N ASP A 212 4.07 -15.28 -23.38
CA ASP A 212 4.49 -14.31 -24.39
C ASP A 212 5.85 -13.65 -24.07
N GLY A 213 6.43 -13.92 -22.90
CA GLY A 213 7.68 -13.31 -22.43
C GLY A 213 7.54 -11.88 -21.89
N VAL A 214 6.33 -11.30 -21.92
CA VAL A 214 6.05 -9.96 -21.41
C VAL A 214 6.02 -9.99 -19.87
N LEU A 215 6.69 -9.03 -19.23
CA LEU A 215 6.75 -8.92 -17.78
C LEU A 215 5.55 -8.10 -17.28
N ARG A 216 4.59 -8.75 -16.61
CA ARG A 216 3.42 -8.07 -16.03
C ARG A 216 3.69 -7.73 -14.58
N VAL A 217 3.50 -6.46 -14.21
CA VAL A 217 3.94 -5.86 -12.93
C VAL A 217 2.74 -5.23 -12.22
N GLN A 218 2.51 -5.64 -10.98
CA GLN A 218 1.42 -5.17 -10.11
C GLN A 218 1.99 -4.27 -9.01
N LEU A 219 2.14 -2.98 -9.31
CA LEU A 219 2.52 -1.97 -8.33
C LEU A 219 1.34 -1.63 -7.40
N GLN A 220 1.66 -1.13 -6.20
CA GLN A 220 0.69 -0.72 -5.15
C GLN A 220 -0.28 -1.83 -4.68
N CYS A 221 -0.07 -3.06 -5.13
CA CYS A 221 -0.90 -4.22 -4.82
C CYS A 221 -0.95 -4.58 -3.32
N PRO A 222 -2.14 -4.81 -2.73
CA PRO A 222 -2.31 -5.42 -1.41
C PRO A 222 -1.61 -6.78 -1.29
N ILE A 223 -1.17 -7.15 -0.08
CA ILE A 223 -0.22 -8.27 0.14
C ILE A 223 -0.77 -9.59 -0.39
N ASP A 224 -2.01 -9.91 -0.04
CA ASP A 224 -2.66 -11.18 -0.38
C ASP A 224 -3.00 -11.27 -1.89
N LEU A 225 -2.99 -10.11 -2.57
CA LEU A 225 -3.26 -9.94 -3.99
C LEU A 225 -1.99 -9.95 -4.87
N LEU A 226 -0.79 -9.95 -4.26
CA LEU A 226 0.49 -9.98 -4.97
C LEU A 226 0.64 -11.21 -5.89
N PRO A 227 1.39 -11.10 -6.99
CA PRO A 227 1.54 -12.20 -7.93
C PRO A 227 2.36 -13.35 -7.32
N ILE A 228 1.77 -14.55 -7.22
CA ILE A 228 2.52 -15.80 -6.92
C ILE A 228 3.70 -15.91 -7.89
N PRO A 229 4.95 -16.14 -7.43
CA PRO A 229 6.11 -16.20 -8.32
C PRO A 229 6.00 -17.35 -9.34
N LYS A 230 6.14 -17.05 -10.63
CA LYS A 230 6.14 -18.02 -11.73
C LYS A 230 6.91 -17.51 -12.94
N ASN A 231 7.47 -18.45 -13.72
CA ASN A 231 8.38 -18.16 -14.84
C ASN A 231 9.57 -17.32 -14.36
N ASN A 232 9.97 -16.27 -15.07
CA ASN A 232 10.90 -15.27 -14.55
C ASN A 232 10.10 -14.22 -13.78
N SER A 233 10.45 -13.98 -12.52
CA SER A 233 9.70 -13.15 -11.58
C SER A 233 10.49 -11.90 -11.20
N LEU A 234 9.83 -10.75 -11.17
CA LEU A 234 10.38 -9.49 -10.63
C LEU A 234 10.08 -9.43 -9.14
N PHE A 235 11.14 -9.34 -8.33
CA PHE A 235 11.06 -9.12 -6.89
C PHE A 235 11.55 -7.73 -6.52
N ILE A 236 10.96 -7.18 -5.46
CA ILE A 236 11.48 -6.04 -4.70
C ILE A 236 11.97 -6.53 -3.33
N ILE A 237 13.25 -6.30 -3.06
CA ILE A 237 13.97 -6.65 -1.84
C ILE A 237 14.27 -5.35 -1.10
N ARG A 238 13.73 -5.16 0.10
CA ARG A 238 13.85 -3.90 0.88
C ARG A 238 14.69 -4.11 2.13
N MET A 239 15.73 -3.31 2.31
CA MET A 239 16.70 -3.41 3.40
C MET A 239 17.09 -2.04 3.98
N LYS A 240 17.98 -2.04 4.99
CA LYS A 240 18.53 -0.84 5.65
C LYS A 240 20.05 -0.81 5.57
N ILE A 241 20.58 0.18 4.85
CA ILE A 241 22.03 0.44 4.75
C ILE A 241 22.38 1.53 5.76
N SER A 242 23.59 1.51 6.34
CA SER A 242 24.01 2.59 7.25
C SER A 242 24.41 3.84 6.46
N SER A 243 24.06 5.03 6.96
CA SER A 243 24.54 6.31 6.42
C SER A 243 26.07 6.36 6.34
N HIS A 244 26.78 5.89 7.37
CA HIS A 244 28.24 5.78 7.37
C HIS A 244 28.78 4.89 6.25
N ALA A 245 28.10 3.79 5.90
CA ALA A 245 28.51 2.91 4.81
C ALA A 245 28.29 3.56 3.42
N ILE A 246 27.24 4.37 3.27
CA ILE A 246 27.01 5.18 2.07
C ILE A 246 28.10 6.26 1.93
N LEU A 247 28.44 6.95 3.03
CA LEU A 247 29.46 8.01 3.05
C LEU A 247 30.90 7.48 2.89
N ALA A 248 31.17 6.24 3.30
CA ALA A 248 32.48 5.61 3.21
C ALA A 248 32.81 5.08 1.79
N SER A 249 31.82 5.02 0.89
CA SER A 249 31.97 4.44 -0.44
C SER A 249 31.65 5.45 -1.53
N GLU A 250 32.63 5.76 -2.36
CA GLU A 250 32.52 6.72 -3.47
C GLU A 250 31.36 6.37 -4.42
N LEU A 251 31.09 5.08 -4.63
CA LEU A 251 30.02 4.62 -5.52
C LEU A 251 28.62 4.82 -4.90
N LEU A 252 28.47 4.60 -3.59
CA LEU A 252 27.20 4.85 -2.88
C LEU A 252 26.95 6.36 -2.72
N ALA A 253 27.99 7.14 -2.39
CA ALA A 253 27.90 8.59 -2.24
C ALA A 253 27.64 9.34 -3.56
N SER A 254 28.13 8.82 -4.69
CA SER A 254 27.82 9.37 -6.03
C SER A 254 26.43 8.97 -6.54
N ALA A 255 25.93 7.78 -6.15
CA ALA A 255 24.57 7.36 -6.46
C ALA A 255 23.52 8.31 -5.87
N ALA A 256 23.66 8.69 -4.59
CA ALA A 256 22.75 9.61 -3.91
C ALA A 256 23.45 10.46 -2.82
N ARG A 257 23.28 11.78 -2.88
CA ARG A 257 23.76 12.73 -1.87
C ARG A 257 22.85 12.66 -0.62
N LEU A 258 23.47 12.55 0.55
CA LEU A 258 22.76 12.63 1.84
C LEU A 258 22.72 14.07 2.36
N THR A 259 21.54 14.54 2.78
CA THR A 259 21.37 15.75 3.62
C THR A 259 21.92 15.52 5.02
N GLU A 260 22.16 16.60 5.81
CA GLU A 260 22.66 16.44 7.19
C GLU A 260 21.73 15.57 8.06
N SER A 261 20.41 15.70 7.91
CA SER A 261 19.40 14.84 8.53
C SER A 261 19.56 13.36 8.17
N GLU A 262 20.04 13.05 6.96
CA GLU A 262 20.24 11.68 6.48
C GLU A 262 21.63 11.12 6.86
N LYS A 263 22.66 11.99 6.98
CA LYS A 263 23.95 11.62 7.58
C LYS A 263 23.78 11.27 9.07
N LEU A 264 22.96 12.03 9.78
CA LEU A 264 22.62 11.80 11.20
C LEU A 264 21.64 10.64 11.42
N SER A 265 20.86 10.24 10.39
CA SER A 265 20.08 9.01 10.46
C SER A 265 21.02 7.80 10.54
N PRO A 266 20.78 6.83 11.45
CA PRO A 266 21.61 5.62 11.52
C PRO A 266 21.47 4.72 10.28
N TYR A 267 20.35 4.85 9.53
CA TYR A 267 20.07 4.04 8.35
C TYR A 267 19.29 4.80 7.26
N ILE A 268 19.59 4.45 6.01
CA ILE A 268 18.82 4.80 4.81
C ILE A 268 18.10 3.54 4.31
N LYS A 269 16.86 3.68 3.82
CA LYS A 269 16.13 2.55 3.21
C LYS A 269 16.66 2.31 1.80
N CYS A 270 16.82 1.05 1.42
CA CYS A 270 17.24 0.63 0.10
C CYS A 270 16.26 -0.39 -0.46
N ASP A 271 15.78 -0.17 -1.69
CA ASP A 271 14.98 -1.12 -2.45
C ASP A 271 15.77 -1.63 -3.64
N ILE A 272 15.80 -2.95 -3.81
CA ILE A 272 16.56 -3.65 -4.83
C ILE A 272 15.59 -4.44 -5.69
N TYR A 273 15.56 -4.09 -6.97
CA TYR A 273 14.71 -4.69 -7.99
C TYR A 273 15.51 -5.75 -8.71
N CYS A 274 15.09 -7.01 -8.61
CA CYS A 274 15.80 -8.15 -9.17
C CYS A 274 14.87 -9.11 -9.93
N ILE A 275 15.42 -9.73 -10.96
CA ILE A 275 14.75 -10.78 -11.74
C ILE A 275 15.27 -12.13 -11.26
N VAL A 276 14.36 -12.97 -10.77
CA VAL A 276 14.63 -14.37 -10.46
C VAL A 276 14.21 -15.21 -11.66
N GLU A 277 15.12 -15.97 -12.24
CA GLU A 277 14.81 -16.85 -13.38
C GLU A 277 14.08 -18.12 -12.93
N LYS A 278 13.22 -18.67 -13.79
CA LYS A 278 12.41 -19.89 -13.51
C LYS A 278 13.20 -21.07 -12.93
N ARG A 279 14.48 -21.22 -13.31
CA ARG A 279 15.39 -22.28 -12.84
C ARG A 279 16.00 -22.05 -11.44
N ALA A 280 16.05 -20.78 -11.00
CA ALA A 280 16.52 -20.39 -9.67
C ALA A 280 15.36 -20.16 -8.68
N LEU A 281 14.14 -19.98 -9.21
CA LEU A 281 12.96 -19.56 -8.46
C LEU A 281 12.60 -20.45 -7.27
N GLY A 282 12.75 -21.77 -7.38
CA GLY A 282 12.57 -22.68 -6.25
C GLY A 282 13.49 -22.29 -5.09
N LYS A 283 14.80 -22.37 -5.30
CA LYS A 283 15.81 -22.01 -4.29
C LYS A 283 15.63 -20.60 -3.71
N PHE A 284 15.33 -19.61 -4.56
CA PHE A 284 15.07 -18.25 -4.09
C PHE A 284 13.87 -18.20 -3.12
N VAL A 285 12.79 -18.93 -3.43
CA VAL A 285 11.61 -19.03 -2.57
C VAL A 285 11.92 -19.85 -1.30
N ASP A 286 12.66 -20.95 -1.42
CA ASP A 286 13.09 -21.80 -0.30
C ASP A 286 13.91 -20.98 0.73
N GLU A 287 14.95 -20.27 0.29
CA GLU A 287 15.76 -19.35 1.14
C GLU A 287 14.91 -18.19 1.74
N CYS A 288 13.78 -17.85 1.11
CA CYS A 288 12.83 -16.87 1.67
C CYS A 288 11.83 -17.47 2.67
N HIS A 289 11.74 -18.80 2.83
CA HIS A 289 10.75 -19.49 3.66
C HIS A 289 11.35 -20.38 4.77
N ASP A 290 12.56 -20.93 4.61
CA ASP A 290 13.20 -21.77 5.63
C ASP A 290 13.59 -20.99 6.90
N ALA A 291 13.69 -19.66 6.80
CA ALA A 291 13.99 -18.80 7.95
C ALA A 291 12.73 -18.55 8.81
N GLN A 292 12.78 -19.00 10.07
CA GLN A 292 11.87 -18.50 11.13
C GLN A 292 12.20 -17.05 11.56
N GLU A 293 13.34 -16.54 11.12
CA GLU A 293 13.72 -15.13 11.17
C GLU A 293 13.65 -14.49 9.77
N LYS A 294 14.26 -13.32 9.57
CA LYS A 294 14.35 -12.71 8.24
C LYS A 294 15.64 -13.18 7.54
N PRO A 295 15.57 -13.64 6.29
CA PRO A 295 16.74 -14.17 5.58
C PRO A 295 17.80 -13.10 5.33
N TYR A 296 19.07 -13.50 5.25
CA TYR A 296 20.17 -12.58 4.99
C TYR A 296 20.22 -12.16 3.52
N PHE A 297 20.71 -10.94 3.28
CA PHE A 297 20.76 -10.39 1.93
C PHE A 297 21.67 -11.19 1.00
N GLU A 298 22.81 -11.68 1.50
CA GLU A 298 23.81 -12.42 0.71
C GLU A 298 23.32 -13.79 0.24
N ASP A 299 22.53 -14.51 1.06
CA ASP A 299 21.96 -15.83 0.72
C ASP A 299 20.91 -15.74 -0.40
N ILE A 300 20.17 -14.63 -0.47
CA ILE A 300 19.11 -14.40 -1.47
C ILE A 300 19.68 -13.84 -2.77
N ILE A 301 20.63 -12.90 -2.69
CA ILE A 301 21.08 -12.12 -3.86
C ILE A 301 21.76 -13.03 -4.91
N GLN A 302 22.45 -14.08 -4.48
CA GLN A 302 23.05 -15.12 -5.33
C GLN A 302 22.04 -15.92 -6.19
N HIS A 303 20.73 -15.80 -5.95
CA HIS A 303 19.68 -16.52 -6.69
C HIS A 303 18.89 -15.60 -7.64
N CYS A 304 19.30 -14.34 -7.80
CA CYS A 304 18.62 -13.36 -8.65
C CYS A 304 19.61 -12.52 -9.48
N SER A 305 19.13 -11.96 -10.59
CA SER A 305 19.84 -10.92 -11.33
C SER A 305 19.32 -9.57 -10.85
N VAL A 306 20.12 -8.82 -10.09
CA VAL A 306 19.79 -7.43 -9.74
C VAL A 306 19.76 -6.57 -10.99
N LYS A 307 18.77 -5.67 -11.07
CA LYS A 307 18.51 -4.82 -12.23
C LYS A 307 18.46 -3.34 -11.87
N CYS A 308 17.97 -2.99 -10.67
CA CYS A 308 18.11 -1.63 -10.14
C CYS A 308 18.22 -1.61 -8.61
N VAL A 309 18.96 -0.64 -8.09
CA VAL A 309 19.01 -0.29 -6.67
C VAL A 309 18.50 1.14 -6.49
N LYS A 310 17.54 1.36 -5.59
CA LYS A 310 17.00 2.67 -5.21
C LYS A 310 17.29 2.96 -3.74
N LEU A 311 18.18 3.92 -3.49
CA LEU A 311 18.32 4.53 -2.17
C LEU A 311 17.18 5.55 -1.98
N HIS A 312 16.44 5.44 -0.87
CA HIS A 312 15.41 6.42 -0.51
C HIS A 312 16.05 7.61 0.20
N THR A 313 16.59 8.53 -0.59
CA THR A 313 17.12 9.81 -0.11
C THR A 313 16.25 10.98 -0.55
N GLN A 314 16.40 12.13 0.11
CA GLN A 314 15.66 13.35 -0.23
C GLN A 314 15.96 13.83 -1.66
N GLU A 315 17.20 13.68 -2.15
CA GLU A 315 17.53 13.89 -3.57
C GLU A 315 16.65 13.00 -4.47
N MET A 316 16.66 11.69 -4.23
CA MET A 316 15.92 10.69 -5.02
C MET A 316 14.39 10.89 -4.96
N HIS A 317 13.86 11.39 -3.84
CA HIS A 317 12.45 11.78 -3.75
C HIS A 317 12.17 13.06 -4.56
N THR A 318 13.06 14.06 -4.53
CA THR A 318 12.86 15.31 -5.29
C THR A 318 13.07 15.17 -6.80
N LEU A 319 13.78 14.14 -7.26
CA LEU A 319 13.86 13.77 -8.69
C LEU A 319 12.53 13.21 -9.23
N GLN A 320 11.57 12.90 -8.35
CA GLN A 320 10.26 12.30 -8.66
C GLN A 320 10.31 10.98 -9.45
N ILE A 321 11.46 10.30 -9.45
CA ILE A 321 11.66 9.02 -10.13
C ILE A 321 10.69 7.97 -9.56
N THR A 322 9.75 7.53 -10.40
CA THR A 322 8.73 6.54 -10.09
C THR A 322 9.32 5.12 -10.00
N GLU A 323 8.54 4.16 -9.50
CA GLU A 323 8.91 2.74 -9.57
C GLU A 323 8.77 2.19 -11.01
N GLU A 324 7.86 2.75 -11.81
CA GLU A 324 7.66 2.40 -13.22
C GLU A 324 8.83 2.80 -14.11
N GLU A 325 9.35 4.03 -13.97
CA GLU A 325 10.54 4.48 -14.70
C GLU A 325 11.76 3.60 -14.37
N ILE A 326 11.90 3.21 -13.10
CA ILE A 326 12.93 2.27 -12.62
C ILE A 326 12.77 0.86 -13.22
N ILE A 327 11.54 0.37 -13.35
CA ILE A 327 11.24 -0.98 -13.85
C ILE A 327 11.33 -1.04 -15.39
N ASN A 328 10.88 -0.01 -16.11
CA ASN A 328 11.14 0.12 -17.55
C ASN A 328 12.65 0.26 -17.84
N SER A 329 13.38 0.96 -16.95
CA SER A 329 14.84 1.10 -16.97
C SER A 329 15.61 -0.23 -16.99
N ILE A 330 15.00 -1.33 -16.53
CA ILE A 330 15.61 -2.66 -16.45
C ILE A 330 16.03 -3.22 -17.83
N GLY A 331 15.45 -2.70 -18.93
CA GLY A 331 15.89 -2.94 -20.31
C GLY A 331 15.88 -4.40 -20.79
N SER A 332 15.38 -5.33 -19.97
CA SER A 332 15.43 -6.77 -20.18
C SER A 332 14.09 -7.35 -20.61
N TYR A 333 13.00 -6.61 -20.40
CA TYR A 333 11.62 -6.99 -20.70
C TYR A 333 10.82 -5.73 -21.05
N ASN A 334 9.87 -5.83 -21.98
CA ASN A 334 8.77 -4.86 -22.03
C ASN A 334 7.89 -5.12 -20.80
N ALA A 335 7.72 -4.10 -19.96
CA ALA A 335 6.90 -4.19 -18.76
C ALA A 335 5.48 -3.68 -19.05
N GLU A 336 4.48 -4.50 -18.73
CA GLU A 336 3.06 -4.10 -18.69
C GLU A 336 2.68 -3.86 -17.22
N PHE A 337 2.13 -2.69 -16.91
CA PHE A 337 1.76 -2.31 -15.54
C PHE A 337 0.26 -2.54 -15.30
N GLU A 338 -0.05 -3.42 -14.36
CA GLU A 338 -1.39 -3.74 -13.90
C GLU A 338 -1.70 -2.96 -12.62
N TYR A 339 -2.45 -1.87 -12.75
CA TYR A 339 -2.92 -1.08 -11.61
C TYR A 339 -4.11 -1.74 -10.92
N PHE A 340 -4.03 -1.88 -9.60
CA PHE A 340 -5.22 -2.15 -8.79
C PHE A 340 -6.02 -0.86 -8.65
N THR A 341 -7.13 -0.77 -9.38
CA THR A 341 -8.18 0.22 -9.13
C THR A 341 -8.91 -0.12 -7.83
N ASN A 342 -9.23 0.88 -7.01
CA ASN A 342 -9.97 0.71 -5.74
C ASN A 342 -11.41 0.16 -5.89
N ASP A 343 -11.90 -0.05 -7.12
CA ASP A 343 -13.18 -0.70 -7.43
C ASP A 343 -13.32 -2.06 -6.71
N PRO A 344 -14.23 -2.19 -5.72
CA PRO A 344 -14.42 -3.43 -4.97
C PRO A 344 -14.87 -4.62 -5.82
N ARG A 345 -15.46 -4.39 -7.00
CA ARG A 345 -15.92 -5.46 -7.90
C ARG A 345 -14.73 -6.21 -8.51
N ARG A 346 -13.76 -5.45 -9.04
CA ARG A 346 -12.50 -6.01 -9.56
C ARG A 346 -11.67 -6.71 -8.49
N LEU A 347 -11.77 -6.27 -7.23
CA LEU A 347 -11.17 -6.98 -6.09
C LEU A 347 -11.83 -8.36 -5.89
N ILE A 348 -13.17 -8.41 -5.90
CA ILE A 348 -13.95 -9.65 -5.79
C ILE A 348 -13.64 -10.59 -6.96
N ASP A 349 -13.70 -10.10 -8.21
CA ASP A 349 -13.39 -10.88 -9.42
C ASP A 349 -12.01 -11.58 -9.34
N LYS A 350 -11.00 -10.86 -8.83
CA LYS A 350 -9.61 -11.34 -8.74
C LYS A 350 -9.38 -12.28 -7.55
N LEU A 351 -10.10 -12.09 -6.44
CA LEU A 351 -10.17 -13.06 -5.34
C LEU A 351 -10.80 -14.37 -5.81
N GLU A 352 -11.88 -14.30 -6.59
CA GLU A 352 -12.54 -15.46 -7.18
C GLU A 352 -11.64 -16.18 -8.20
N GLU A 353 -10.86 -15.45 -9.02
CA GLU A 353 -9.82 -16.05 -9.88
C GLU A 353 -8.82 -16.89 -9.05
N PHE A 354 -8.44 -16.42 -7.86
CA PHE A 354 -7.54 -17.16 -6.98
C PHE A 354 -8.22 -18.38 -6.35
N GLU A 355 -9.49 -18.29 -5.93
CA GLU A 355 -10.27 -19.46 -5.48
C GLU A 355 -10.43 -20.50 -6.60
N VAL A 356 -10.75 -20.07 -7.83
CA VAL A 356 -10.82 -20.94 -9.03
C VAL A 356 -9.49 -21.62 -9.25
N THR A 357 -8.39 -20.88 -9.20
CA THR A 357 -7.04 -21.40 -9.44
C THR A 357 -6.63 -22.41 -8.36
N ALA A 358 -6.81 -22.07 -7.09
CA ALA A 358 -6.56 -22.94 -5.94
C ALA A 358 -7.36 -24.24 -6.03
N ASN A 359 -8.66 -24.15 -6.29
CA ASN A 359 -9.54 -25.32 -6.38
C ASN A 359 -9.15 -26.23 -7.55
N ASN A 360 -8.86 -25.67 -8.73
CA ASN A 360 -8.39 -26.43 -9.89
C ASN A 360 -7.04 -27.11 -9.62
N THR A 361 -6.12 -26.45 -8.92
CA THR A 361 -4.84 -27.05 -8.52
C THR A 361 -5.06 -28.20 -7.53
N LEU A 362 -5.90 -28.02 -6.50
CA LEU A 362 -6.22 -29.07 -5.53
C LEU A 362 -6.88 -30.29 -6.19
N CYS A 363 -7.84 -30.09 -7.10
CA CYS A 363 -8.48 -31.19 -7.84
C CYS A 363 -7.48 -31.97 -8.70
N LYS A 364 -6.47 -31.31 -9.30
CA LYS A 364 -5.43 -31.95 -10.11
C LYS A 364 -4.43 -32.76 -9.28
N ILE A 365 -4.02 -32.27 -8.10
CA ILE A 365 -3.01 -32.96 -7.26
C ILE A 365 -3.63 -34.03 -6.35
N LEU A 366 -4.92 -33.92 -6.01
CA LEU A 366 -5.59 -34.83 -5.08
C LEU A 366 -5.46 -36.32 -5.47
N PRO A 367 -5.53 -36.74 -6.75
CA PRO A 367 -5.26 -38.13 -7.15
C PRO A 367 -3.87 -38.64 -6.76
N THR A 368 -2.83 -37.86 -7.04
CA THR A 368 -1.44 -38.19 -6.68
C THR A 368 -1.26 -38.24 -5.17
N LEU A 369 -1.84 -37.29 -4.43
CA LEU A 369 -1.79 -37.26 -2.97
C LEU A 369 -2.48 -38.49 -2.34
N CYS A 370 -3.64 -38.89 -2.86
CA CYS A 370 -4.35 -40.07 -2.39
C CYS A 370 -3.55 -41.36 -2.63
N ALA A 371 -2.83 -41.46 -3.75
CA ALA A 371 -1.96 -42.59 -4.05
C ALA A 371 -0.74 -42.65 -3.11
N LEU A 372 -0.07 -41.52 -2.85
CA LEU A 372 1.08 -41.43 -1.95
C LEU A 372 0.68 -41.66 -0.48
N TYR A 373 -0.44 -41.09 -0.04
CA TYR A 373 -0.88 -41.04 1.37
C TYR A 373 -2.11 -41.92 1.64
N LYS A 374 -2.18 -43.10 1.01
CA LYS A 374 -3.32 -44.03 1.05
C LYS A 374 -3.83 -44.37 2.46
N LYS A 375 -2.95 -44.37 3.48
CA LYS A 375 -3.30 -44.68 4.88
C LYS A 375 -3.86 -43.48 5.65
N ASP A 376 -3.53 -42.27 5.22
CA ASP A 376 -3.83 -41.02 5.92
C ASP A 376 -5.11 -40.36 5.39
N MET A 377 -5.36 -40.48 4.08
CA MET A 377 -6.54 -39.92 3.40
C MET A 377 -7.67 -40.96 3.33
N VAL A 378 -8.63 -40.86 4.24
CA VAL A 378 -9.73 -41.83 4.44
C VAL A 378 -11.08 -41.13 4.31
N VAL A 379 -12.06 -41.78 3.66
CA VAL A 379 -13.45 -41.28 3.62
C VAL A 379 -14.08 -41.41 5.01
N LYS A 380 -14.58 -40.30 5.55
CA LYS A 380 -15.37 -40.27 6.80
C LYS A 380 -16.86 -40.44 6.53
N LYS A 381 -17.34 -39.90 5.41
CA LYS A 381 -18.75 -39.97 4.99
C LYS A 381 -18.86 -39.66 3.50
N ALA A 382 -19.69 -40.40 2.78
CA ALA A 382 -20.23 -39.99 1.49
C ALA A 382 -21.73 -39.68 1.63
N ARG A 383 -22.25 -38.79 0.79
CA ARG A 383 -23.69 -38.58 0.54
C ARG A 383 -23.88 -38.35 -0.95
N CYS A 384 -24.98 -38.81 -1.52
CA CYS A 384 -25.45 -38.28 -2.79
C CYS A 384 -26.12 -36.92 -2.52
N ILE A 385 -25.85 -35.93 -3.36
CA ILE A 385 -26.41 -34.57 -3.28
C ILE A 385 -26.98 -34.11 -4.62
N GLY A 386 -27.02 -34.98 -5.62
CA GLY A 386 -27.65 -34.70 -6.90
C GLY A 386 -27.66 -35.90 -7.82
N ASN A 387 -28.65 -36.01 -8.69
CA ASN A 387 -28.83 -37.15 -9.60
C ASN A 387 -29.58 -36.76 -10.88
N THR A 388 -29.59 -37.68 -11.85
CA THR A 388 -30.21 -37.51 -13.18
C THR A 388 -31.35 -38.53 -13.34
N ILE A 389 -32.36 -38.47 -12.46
CA ILE A 389 -33.54 -39.37 -12.52
C ILE A 389 -34.27 -39.20 -13.87
N ASP A 390 -34.33 -37.96 -14.35
CA ASP A 390 -34.96 -37.57 -15.60
C ASP A 390 -33.89 -36.98 -16.53
N PRO A 391 -33.41 -37.74 -17.55
CA PRO A 391 -32.40 -37.26 -18.48
C PRO A 391 -32.79 -35.98 -19.25
N SER A 392 -34.08 -35.65 -19.34
CA SER A 392 -34.54 -34.42 -20.01
C SER A 392 -34.36 -33.16 -19.14
N LYS A 393 -34.23 -33.32 -17.82
CA LYS A 393 -34.02 -32.23 -16.85
C LYS A 393 -32.56 -32.04 -16.45
N GLY A 394 -31.67 -32.93 -16.90
CA GLY A 394 -30.26 -32.92 -16.51
C GLY A 394 -30.04 -33.28 -15.04
N LEU A 395 -28.91 -32.85 -14.49
CA LEU A 395 -28.54 -33.12 -13.09
C LEU A 395 -29.30 -32.17 -12.16
N VAL A 396 -30.12 -32.71 -11.26
CA VAL A 396 -30.75 -31.93 -10.18
C VAL A 396 -29.86 -32.00 -8.93
N ILE A 397 -29.55 -30.87 -8.32
CA ILE A 397 -28.65 -30.73 -7.18
C ILE A 397 -29.41 -30.20 -5.96
N TYR A 398 -29.15 -30.80 -4.82
CA TYR A 398 -29.75 -30.56 -3.51
C TYR A 398 -28.61 -30.15 -2.56
N PRO A 399 -28.30 -28.84 -2.43
CA PRO A 399 -27.17 -28.36 -1.62
C PRO A 399 -27.24 -28.91 -0.19
N ALA A 400 -26.17 -29.55 0.29
CA ALA A 400 -26.15 -30.17 1.62
C ALA A 400 -26.08 -29.16 2.78
N SER A 401 -25.93 -27.88 2.45
CA SER A 401 -26.13 -26.70 3.30
C SER A 401 -27.60 -26.35 3.53
N ILE A 402 -28.49 -26.65 2.57
CA ILE A 402 -29.94 -26.34 2.61
C ILE A 402 -30.75 -27.60 2.92
N TYR A 403 -30.45 -28.72 2.25
CA TYR A 403 -31.26 -29.95 2.29
C TYR A 403 -30.77 -30.92 3.38
N PRO A 404 -31.61 -31.26 4.38
CA PRO A 404 -31.27 -32.22 5.42
C PRO A 404 -31.18 -33.65 4.87
N LYS A 405 -30.49 -34.53 5.62
CA LYS A 405 -30.07 -35.88 5.15
C LYS A 405 -31.23 -36.75 4.61
N ASN A 406 -32.43 -36.58 5.14
CA ASN A 406 -33.65 -37.30 4.79
C ASN A 406 -34.29 -36.81 3.48
N LEU A 407 -33.93 -35.63 2.99
CA LEU A 407 -34.39 -35.06 1.72
C LEU A 407 -33.32 -35.15 0.62
N LEU A 408 -32.18 -35.82 0.87
CA LEU A 408 -31.13 -36.03 -0.12
C LEU A 408 -31.49 -37.16 -1.10
N PRO A 409 -31.15 -37.03 -2.39
CA PRO A 409 -31.53 -37.99 -3.43
C PRO A 409 -30.84 -39.35 -3.30
N HIS A 410 -31.55 -40.40 -3.72
CA HIS A 410 -30.94 -41.73 -3.92
C HIS A 410 -30.09 -41.74 -5.22
N PRO A 411 -28.91 -42.38 -5.27
CA PRO A 411 -28.05 -42.28 -6.45
C PRO A 411 -28.60 -43.09 -7.62
N GLN A 412 -28.90 -42.39 -8.72
CA GLN A 412 -29.55 -42.87 -9.95
C GLN A 412 -29.03 -42.06 -11.16
N GLY A 413 -29.03 -42.67 -12.35
CA GLY A 413 -28.41 -42.10 -13.54
C GLY A 413 -26.93 -41.77 -13.28
N THR A 414 -26.42 -40.67 -13.85
CA THR A 414 -25.22 -39.99 -13.34
C THR A 414 -25.56 -39.19 -12.06
N SER A 415 -24.73 -39.28 -11.01
CA SER A 415 -24.99 -38.67 -9.69
C SER A 415 -23.79 -37.88 -9.14
N LEU A 416 -24.08 -36.79 -8.42
CA LEU A 416 -23.11 -35.97 -7.69
C LEU A 416 -23.02 -36.42 -6.23
N PHE A 417 -21.81 -36.68 -5.76
CA PHE A 417 -21.53 -37.08 -4.38
C PHE A 417 -20.69 -36.04 -3.63
N LEU A 418 -21.01 -35.87 -2.35
CA LEU A 418 -20.27 -35.11 -1.35
C LEU A 418 -19.53 -36.07 -0.42
N ILE A 419 -18.20 -36.10 -0.52
CA ILE A 419 -17.30 -36.98 0.24
C ILE A 419 -16.52 -36.15 1.27
N ARG A 420 -16.79 -36.36 2.56
CA ARG A 420 -16.03 -35.77 3.66
C ARG A 420 -14.80 -36.62 3.99
N SER A 421 -13.61 -36.03 3.99
CA SER A 421 -12.33 -36.71 4.22
C SER A 421 -11.36 -35.87 5.08
N ARG A 422 -10.05 -36.06 4.92
CA ARG A 422 -8.95 -35.29 5.52
C ARG A 422 -7.91 -34.99 4.45
N LEU A 423 -7.41 -33.75 4.45
CA LEU A 423 -6.24 -33.33 3.66
C LEU A 423 -5.05 -33.17 4.61
N LEU A 424 -3.84 -33.49 4.17
CA LEU A 424 -2.62 -33.16 4.92
C LEU A 424 -2.41 -31.64 4.92
N THR A 425 -2.22 -31.04 6.09
CA THR A 425 -2.03 -29.58 6.22
C THR A 425 -0.82 -29.09 5.40
N ASN A 426 0.25 -29.89 5.37
CA ASN A 426 1.46 -29.64 4.58
C ASN A 426 1.21 -29.51 3.06
N VAL A 427 0.09 -30.01 2.53
CA VAL A 427 -0.32 -29.79 1.14
C VAL A 427 -0.79 -28.35 0.92
N VAL A 428 -1.53 -27.79 1.88
CA VAL A 428 -2.00 -26.40 1.79
C VAL A 428 -0.84 -25.43 1.97
N LEU A 429 0.03 -25.68 2.95
CA LEU A 429 1.21 -24.86 3.21
C LEU A 429 2.19 -24.84 2.03
N ASN A 430 2.47 -26.00 1.43
CA ASN A 430 3.50 -26.14 0.39
C ASN A 430 2.97 -26.00 -1.05
N THR A 431 1.69 -25.65 -1.23
CA THR A 431 1.13 -25.33 -2.55
C THR A 431 0.76 -23.84 -2.57
N PRO A 432 1.50 -22.97 -3.29
CA PRO A 432 1.32 -21.52 -3.22
C PRO A 432 -0.11 -21.04 -3.50
N GLU A 433 -0.80 -21.68 -4.44
CA GLU A 433 -2.20 -21.38 -4.77
C GLU A 433 -3.15 -21.67 -3.61
N LEU A 434 -2.86 -22.70 -2.79
CA LEU A 434 -3.72 -23.09 -1.65
C LEU A 434 -3.42 -22.24 -0.42
N CYS A 435 -2.14 -22.02 -0.11
CA CYS A 435 -1.71 -21.17 1.01
C CYS A 435 -2.30 -19.76 0.92
N ARG A 436 -2.40 -19.23 -0.31
CA ARG A 436 -3.01 -17.93 -0.61
C ARG A 436 -4.49 -17.81 -0.26
N VAL A 437 -5.28 -18.86 -0.50
CA VAL A 437 -6.74 -18.85 -0.32
C VAL A 437 -7.13 -19.37 1.07
N HIS A 438 -6.32 -20.25 1.66
CA HIS A 438 -6.61 -20.92 2.92
C HIS A 438 -5.76 -20.37 4.05
N TYR A 439 -6.15 -19.24 4.62
CA TYR A 439 -5.64 -18.79 5.91
C TYR A 439 -5.90 -19.86 6.98
N LEU A 440 -4.81 -20.33 7.61
CA LEU A 440 -4.79 -21.28 8.71
C LEU A 440 -4.40 -20.54 10.00
N ASP A 441 -5.11 -20.80 11.11
CA ASP A 441 -4.61 -20.34 12.41
C ASP A 441 -3.49 -21.24 12.96
N GLU A 442 -2.83 -20.83 14.04
CA GLU A 442 -1.72 -21.59 14.65
C GLU A 442 -2.07 -23.06 14.94
N LYS A 443 -3.31 -23.34 15.35
CA LYS A 443 -3.79 -24.69 15.68
C LYS A 443 -4.07 -25.53 14.44
N GLU A 444 -4.43 -24.87 13.33
CA GLU A 444 -4.60 -25.50 12.02
C GLU A 444 -3.26 -25.79 11.36
N THR A 445 -2.32 -24.84 11.40
CA THR A 445 -0.93 -24.98 10.93
C THR A 445 -0.19 -26.11 11.66
N LEU A 446 -0.37 -26.22 12.98
CA LEU A 446 0.20 -27.32 13.79
C LEU A 446 -0.57 -28.65 13.69
N SER A 447 -1.76 -28.68 13.08
CA SER A 447 -2.50 -29.93 12.85
C SER A 447 -1.83 -30.73 11.73
N LYS A 448 -1.73 -32.06 11.86
CA LYS A 448 -1.33 -32.93 10.73
C LYS A 448 -2.37 -32.91 9.59
N TYR A 449 -3.65 -32.66 9.91
CA TYR A 449 -4.74 -32.72 8.94
C TYR A 449 -5.74 -31.57 9.06
N LEU A 450 -6.20 -31.10 7.91
CA LEU A 450 -7.40 -30.28 7.75
C LEU A 450 -8.59 -31.18 7.37
N LEU A 451 -9.81 -30.73 7.65
CA LEU A 451 -11.02 -31.38 7.15
C LEU A 451 -11.28 -30.90 5.71
N CYS A 452 -11.65 -31.80 4.81
CA CYS A 452 -12.06 -31.43 3.46
C CYS A 452 -13.38 -32.11 3.06
N ASP A 453 -14.12 -31.45 2.18
CA ASP A 453 -15.29 -31.97 1.48
C ASP A 453 -14.99 -31.97 -0.03
N ILE A 454 -15.17 -33.12 -0.67
CA ILE A 454 -14.84 -33.36 -2.07
C ILE A 454 -16.15 -33.60 -2.82
N TYR A 455 -16.38 -32.82 -3.86
CA TYR A 455 -17.54 -32.90 -4.74
C TYR A 455 -17.13 -33.64 -6.00
N CYS A 456 -17.72 -34.81 -6.24
CA CYS A 456 -17.34 -35.67 -7.36
C CYS A 456 -18.54 -36.24 -8.11
N LEU A 457 -18.44 -36.26 -9.42
CA LEU A 457 -19.44 -36.81 -10.33
C LEU A 457 -19.17 -38.30 -10.58
N VAL A 458 -20.19 -39.14 -10.37
CA VAL A 458 -20.14 -40.59 -10.61
C VAL A 458 -21.08 -40.89 -11.76
N TYR A 459 -20.52 -41.36 -12.88
CA TYR A 459 -21.28 -41.74 -14.05
C TYR A 459 -22.10 -43.01 -13.78
N GLU A 460 -23.24 -43.16 -14.46
CA GLU A 460 -24.21 -44.23 -14.20
C GLU A 460 -23.61 -45.64 -14.15
N LYS A 461 -22.75 -45.95 -15.13
CA LYS A 461 -22.00 -47.22 -15.23
C LYS A 461 -21.16 -47.56 -13.98
N ASP A 462 -20.74 -46.54 -13.23
CA ASP A 462 -19.82 -46.64 -12.10
C ASP A 462 -20.53 -46.61 -10.73
N ILE A 463 -21.80 -46.18 -10.67
CA ILE A 463 -22.55 -46.02 -9.40
C ILE A 463 -22.62 -47.32 -8.60
N ILE A 464 -22.79 -48.47 -9.24
CA ILE A 464 -22.86 -49.76 -8.53
C ILE A 464 -21.52 -50.07 -7.87
N THR A 465 -20.40 -49.83 -8.56
CA THR A 465 -19.04 -49.99 -8.02
C THR A 465 -18.78 -49.03 -6.87
N PHE A 466 -19.18 -47.76 -7.03
CA PHE A 466 -19.04 -46.71 -6.01
C PHE A 466 -19.84 -47.04 -4.73
N LYS A 467 -21.13 -47.39 -4.84
CA LYS A 467 -21.97 -47.83 -3.70
C LYS A 467 -21.32 -49.00 -2.96
N ASN A 468 -20.92 -50.03 -3.70
CA ASN A 468 -20.23 -51.21 -3.17
C ASN A 468 -18.96 -50.86 -2.38
N LEU A 469 -18.22 -49.82 -2.76
CA LEU A 469 -17.03 -49.37 -2.02
C LEU A 469 -17.40 -48.53 -0.79
N CYS A 470 -18.43 -47.68 -0.89
CA CYS A 470 -18.96 -46.92 0.24
C CYS A 470 -19.54 -47.80 1.37
N GLU A 471 -19.96 -49.03 1.07
CA GLU A 471 -20.60 -49.96 2.01
C GLU A 471 -19.61 -50.95 2.66
N LYS A 472 -18.47 -51.26 2.03
CA LYS A 472 -17.65 -52.44 2.39
C LYS A 472 -16.72 -52.29 3.60
N THR A 473 -16.30 -51.10 4.00
CA THR A 473 -15.38 -50.93 5.16
C THR A 473 -15.67 -49.68 5.99
N LYS A 474 -15.36 -49.74 7.30
CA LYS A 474 -15.38 -48.55 8.19
C LYS A 474 -14.27 -47.52 7.87
N HIS A 475 -13.26 -47.94 7.11
CA HIS A 475 -12.16 -47.10 6.65
C HIS A 475 -11.92 -47.39 5.17
N ILE A 476 -12.47 -46.54 4.32
CA ILE A 476 -12.30 -46.60 2.87
C ILE A 476 -11.18 -45.62 2.52
N PRO A 477 -10.03 -46.08 1.99
CA PRO A 477 -8.99 -45.19 1.50
C PRO A 477 -9.55 -44.30 0.39
N LEU A 478 -9.34 -42.99 0.46
CA LEU A 478 -9.91 -42.04 -0.49
C LEU A 478 -9.51 -42.38 -1.95
N VAL A 479 -8.28 -42.87 -2.13
CA VAL A 479 -7.74 -43.35 -3.42
C VAL A 479 -8.62 -44.38 -4.11
N ASP A 480 -9.31 -45.25 -3.35
CA ASP A 480 -10.11 -46.33 -3.93
C ASP A 480 -11.47 -45.82 -4.45
N ILE A 481 -11.87 -44.60 -4.05
CA ILE A 481 -13.08 -43.91 -4.54
C ILE A 481 -12.76 -42.97 -5.70
N ILE A 482 -11.70 -42.16 -5.59
CA ILE A 482 -11.36 -41.13 -6.59
C ILE A 482 -10.91 -41.67 -7.97
N HIS A 483 -10.62 -42.97 -8.10
CA HIS A 483 -10.40 -43.60 -9.40
C HIS A 483 -11.70 -43.90 -10.17
N ILE A 484 -12.86 -43.73 -9.51
CA ILE A 484 -14.19 -44.15 -9.98
C ILE A 484 -15.14 -42.92 -10.06
N CYS A 485 -14.67 -41.74 -9.67
CA CYS A 485 -15.41 -40.49 -9.75
C CYS A 485 -14.58 -39.34 -10.31
N ASP A 486 -15.27 -38.42 -10.98
CA ASP A 486 -14.73 -37.24 -11.64
C ASP A 486 -14.77 -36.06 -10.65
N ILE A 487 -13.60 -35.70 -10.10
CA ILE A 487 -13.47 -34.69 -9.04
C ILE A 487 -13.75 -33.30 -9.63
N LYS A 488 -14.79 -32.62 -9.14
CA LYS A 488 -15.21 -31.29 -9.62
C LYS A 488 -14.77 -30.16 -8.69
N CYS A 489 -14.81 -30.37 -7.38
CA CYS A 489 -14.35 -29.38 -6.41
C CYS A 489 -13.84 -30.04 -5.13
N VAL A 490 -12.88 -29.39 -4.46
CA VAL A 490 -12.48 -29.72 -3.09
C VAL A 490 -12.57 -28.46 -2.21
N ARG A 491 -13.48 -28.45 -1.23
CA ARG A 491 -13.54 -27.45 -0.16
C ARG A 491 -12.64 -27.88 0.99
N VAL A 492 -11.65 -27.07 1.34
CA VAL A 492 -10.92 -27.20 2.62
C VAL A 492 -11.68 -26.40 3.69
N HIS A 493 -11.85 -26.98 4.88
CA HIS A 493 -12.45 -26.30 6.03
C HIS A 493 -11.34 -25.75 6.92
N THR A 494 -11.32 -24.42 7.08
CA THR A 494 -10.46 -23.69 8.02
C THR A 494 -11.33 -22.75 8.86
N LYS A 495 -10.89 -22.29 10.03
CA LYS A 495 -11.64 -21.28 10.82
C LYS A 495 -11.78 -19.96 10.04
N GLY A 496 -10.83 -19.64 9.17
CA GLY A 496 -10.91 -18.52 8.24
C GLY A 496 -12.12 -18.57 7.30
N SER A 497 -12.59 -19.76 6.93
CA SER A 497 -13.76 -19.96 6.05
C SER A 497 -15.13 -19.58 6.67
N SER A 498 -15.12 -18.95 7.85
CA SER A 498 -16.27 -18.26 8.45
C SER A 498 -16.37 -16.77 8.09
N LYS A 499 -15.28 -16.16 7.56
CA LYS A 499 -15.24 -14.73 7.20
C LYS A 499 -15.91 -14.40 5.86
N PHE A 500 -16.07 -15.40 5.00
CA PHE A 500 -16.76 -15.30 3.72
C PHE A 500 -17.87 -16.35 3.69
N PRO A 501 -19.13 -15.98 3.39
CA PRO A 501 -20.24 -16.94 3.37
C PRO A 501 -20.05 -17.92 2.21
N PHE A 502 -20.02 -19.22 2.52
CA PHE A 502 -19.88 -20.27 1.52
C PHE A 502 -21.21 -20.54 0.82
N ASP A 503 -21.33 -20.06 -0.41
CA ASP A 503 -22.42 -20.43 -1.32
C ASP A 503 -22.07 -21.75 -2.05
N GLU A 504 -22.74 -22.84 -1.66
CA GLU A 504 -22.56 -24.16 -2.26
C GLU A 504 -23.08 -24.24 -3.72
N ALA A 505 -24.10 -23.46 -4.06
CA ALA A 505 -24.71 -23.45 -5.39
C ALA A 505 -23.81 -22.73 -6.40
N ARG A 506 -23.40 -21.50 -6.06
CA ARG A 506 -22.42 -20.73 -6.85
C ARG A 506 -21.12 -21.51 -7.03
N MET A 507 -20.64 -22.14 -5.97
CA MET A 507 -19.43 -22.98 -5.96
C MET A 507 -19.52 -24.12 -7.00
N LEU A 508 -20.62 -24.89 -7.02
CA LEU A 508 -20.77 -26.03 -7.93
C LEU A 508 -20.89 -25.61 -9.40
N GLN A 509 -21.52 -24.46 -9.66
CA GLN A 509 -21.62 -23.88 -11.01
C GLN A 509 -20.26 -23.36 -11.49
N HIS A 510 -19.58 -22.53 -10.69
CA HIS A 510 -18.39 -21.77 -11.12
C HIS A 510 -17.11 -22.61 -11.09
N PHE A 511 -16.79 -23.24 -9.95
CA PHE A 511 -15.57 -24.06 -9.81
C PHE A 511 -15.78 -25.46 -10.41
N GLY A 512 -16.88 -26.10 -10.03
CA GLY A 512 -17.18 -27.47 -10.46
C GLY A 512 -17.58 -27.62 -11.93
N LYS A 513 -17.94 -26.50 -12.59
CA LYS A 513 -18.48 -26.45 -13.96
C LYS A 513 -19.64 -27.43 -14.17
N ILE A 514 -20.44 -27.61 -13.12
CA ILE A 514 -21.52 -28.60 -13.13
C ILE A 514 -22.78 -27.96 -13.74
N VAL A 515 -23.12 -28.40 -14.96
CA VAL A 515 -24.37 -28.04 -15.61
C VAL A 515 -25.50 -28.87 -14.98
N GLY A 516 -26.34 -28.22 -14.18
CA GLY A 516 -27.46 -28.83 -13.50
C GLY A 516 -28.38 -27.80 -12.85
N ASN A 517 -29.64 -28.17 -12.61
CA ASN A 517 -30.56 -27.33 -11.86
C ASN A 517 -30.23 -27.46 -10.36
N ILE A 518 -29.95 -26.34 -9.68
CA ILE A 518 -29.65 -26.33 -8.25
C ILE A 518 -30.88 -25.83 -7.52
N LEU A 519 -31.46 -26.67 -6.67
CA LEU A 519 -32.67 -26.34 -5.93
C LEU A 519 -32.37 -25.33 -4.82
N THR A 520 -33.23 -24.33 -4.74
CA THR A 520 -33.20 -23.21 -3.80
C THR A 520 -34.02 -23.53 -2.54
N GLY A 521 -33.88 -22.70 -1.49
CA GLY A 521 -34.70 -22.84 -0.28
C GLY A 521 -36.19 -22.53 -0.49
N GLU A 522 -36.55 -21.80 -1.55
CA GLU A 522 -37.93 -21.40 -1.85
C GLU A 522 -38.74 -22.58 -2.42
N GLU A 523 -38.10 -23.44 -3.23
CA GLU A 523 -38.66 -24.71 -3.73
C GLU A 523 -38.92 -25.74 -2.62
N LEU A 524 -38.44 -25.49 -1.39
CA LEU A 524 -38.80 -26.27 -0.20
C LEU A 524 -40.18 -25.87 0.38
N GLN A 525 -40.69 -24.68 0.05
CA GLN A 525 -41.94 -24.14 0.62
C GLN A 525 -43.17 -24.32 -0.28
N SER A 526 -43.00 -24.63 -1.58
CA SER A 526 -44.12 -25.00 -2.45
C SER A 526 -44.73 -26.34 -2.01
N PRO A 527 -45.99 -26.40 -1.54
CA PRO A 527 -46.61 -27.66 -1.14
C PRO A 527 -46.78 -28.58 -2.35
N THR A 528 -46.64 -29.89 -2.14
CA THR A 528 -46.77 -30.91 -3.20
C THR A 528 -48.25 -31.12 -3.57
N ASP A 529 -48.83 -30.16 -4.30
CA ASP A 529 -50.27 -30.08 -4.55
C ASP A 529 -50.76 -31.02 -5.68
N SER A 530 -50.55 -32.33 -5.48
CA SER A 530 -51.16 -33.41 -6.27
C SER A 530 -51.11 -34.76 -5.52
N GLY A 531 -52.06 -35.03 -4.61
CA GLY A 531 -52.04 -36.31 -3.88
C GLY A 531 -53.02 -36.45 -2.70
N SER A 532 -54.30 -36.14 -2.92
CA SER A 532 -55.36 -36.17 -1.91
C SER A 532 -55.43 -37.45 -1.05
N HIS A 533 -55.55 -37.30 0.27
CA HIS A 533 -56.59 -37.97 1.06
C HIS A 533 -56.91 -37.19 2.37
N SER A 534 -58.17 -37.28 2.80
CA SER A 534 -58.74 -36.70 4.03
C SER A 534 -58.17 -37.33 5.32
N SER A 535 -58.27 -36.75 6.53
CA SER A 535 -59.41 -35.99 7.06
C SER A 535 -59.10 -35.09 8.27
N THR A 536 -59.90 -34.02 8.43
CA THR A 536 -60.40 -33.34 9.67
C THR A 536 -59.84 -33.80 11.03
N VAL A 537 -59.56 -32.90 11.98
CA VAL A 537 -60.55 -32.14 12.81
C VAL A 537 -59.97 -30.83 13.38
N SER A 538 -60.86 -29.96 13.90
CA SER A 538 -60.70 -28.74 14.71
C SER A 538 -59.66 -28.80 15.88
N GLU A 539 -59.35 -27.74 16.65
CA GLU A 539 -60.10 -26.50 16.95
C GLU A 539 -59.24 -25.36 17.57
N SER A 540 -59.84 -24.16 17.70
CA SER A 540 -59.59 -23.10 18.70
C SER A 540 -58.19 -22.45 18.87
N SER A 541 -58.11 -21.17 18.45
CA SER A 541 -57.47 -20.06 19.19
C SER A 541 -58.46 -19.53 20.28
N PRO A 542 -58.29 -18.38 21.00
CA PRO A 542 -57.29 -17.28 20.94
C PRO A 542 -56.60 -17.08 22.34
N ALA A 543 -56.35 -15.93 23.01
CA ALA A 543 -56.62 -14.49 22.79
C ALA A 543 -55.84 -13.58 23.79
N ILE A 544 -55.60 -12.29 23.42
CA ILE A 544 -55.54 -11.08 24.31
C ILE A 544 -54.34 -11.03 25.31
N SER A 545 -53.75 -9.91 25.80
CA SER A 545 -53.88 -8.42 25.74
C SER A 545 -52.48 -7.79 25.46
N GLN A 546 -52.21 -6.49 25.18
CA GLN A 546 -52.70 -5.18 25.68
C GLN A 546 -52.39 -4.90 27.17
N ASP A 547 -51.94 -3.71 27.63
CA ASP A 547 -51.30 -2.57 26.92
C ASP A 547 -49.82 -2.42 27.37
N ASP A 548 -49.23 -1.37 27.98
CA ASP A 548 -49.61 0.00 28.41
C ASP A 548 -48.33 0.89 28.43
N ASP A 549 -48.48 2.22 28.59
CA ASP A 549 -47.44 3.25 28.35
C ASP A 549 -46.55 3.57 29.58
N SER A 550 -45.39 4.22 29.37
CA SER A 550 -44.94 5.41 30.14
C SER A 550 -43.46 5.81 29.94
N SER A 551 -43.26 7.12 29.84
CA SER A 551 -41.96 7.81 29.96
C SER A 551 -42.00 8.80 31.14
N PRO A 552 -40.85 9.13 31.74
CA PRO A 552 -40.62 10.57 31.96
C PRO A 552 -39.17 11.03 31.70
N CYS A 553 -39.05 12.26 31.20
CA CYS A 553 -37.76 12.96 31.10
C CYS A 553 -37.20 13.36 32.47
N SER A 554 -35.87 13.47 32.58
CA SER A 554 -35.24 14.37 33.56
C SER A 554 -33.98 15.02 32.96
N SER A 555 -33.86 16.34 33.16
CA SER A 555 -32.82 17.17 32.55
C SER A 555 -31.73 17.54 33.55
N THR A 556 -30.46 17.35 33.19
CA THR A 556 -29.32 17.94 33.92
C THR A 556 -28.29 18.52 32.95
N SER A 557 -27.83 19.74 33.25
CA SER A 557 -26.93 20.53 32.40
C SER A 557 -25.52 19.92 32.33
N LYS A 558 -25.06 19.55 31.13
CA LYS A 558 -23.71 19.03 30.89
C LYS A 558 -22.80 20.16 30.40
N LYS A 559 -21.71 20.43 31.12
CA LYS A 559 -20.59 21.24 30.59
C LYS A 559 -20.03 20.55 29.34
N HIS A 560 -19.83 21.26 28.24
CA HIS A 560 -19.26 20.67 27.03
C HIS A 560 -17.89 20.05 27.33
N ARG A 561 -17.72 18.78 26.96
CA ARG A 561 -16.43 18.13 26.77
C ARG A 561 -16.29 17.86 25.28
N PRO A 562 -15.12 18.06 24.67
CA PRO A 562 -14.95 17.94 23.22
C PRO A 562 -15.35 16.56 22.70
N ILE A 563 -16.00 16.49 21.54
CA ILE A 563 -16.62 15.26 21.01
C ILE A 563 -15.63 14.10 20.88
N LYS A 564 -14.36 14.36 20.55
CA LYS A 564 -13.28 13.35 20.56
C LYS A 564 -13.18 12.58 21.89
N SER A 565 -13.48 13.23 23.03
CA SER A 565 -13.51 12.57 24.34
C SER A 565 -14.74 11.69 24.58
N ARG A 566 -15.93 12.09 24.09
CA ARG A 566 -17.15 11.24 24.10
C ARG A 566 -16.95 10.01 23.23
N LEU A 567 -16.42 10.18 22.01
CA LEU A 567 -16.11 9.07 21.09
C LEU A 567 -15.05 8.12 21.65
N LEU A 568 -14.02 8.63 22.35
CA LEU A 568 -13.09 7.76 23.09
C LEU A 568 -13.78 7.02 24.24
N GLN A 569 -14.68 7.65 25.00
CA GLN A 569 -15.40 6.94 26.07
C GLN A 569 -16.30 5.82 25.51
N ILE A 570 -17.00 6.05 24.39
CA ILE A 570 -17.79 5.02 23.71
C ILE A 570 -16.88 3.87 23.23
N ARG A 571 -15.78 4.17 22.53
CA ARG A 571 -14.78 3.15 22.11
C ARG A 571 -14.14 2.42 23.29
N LYS A 572 -14.00 3.07 24.45
CA LYS A 572 -13.45 2.47 25.67
C LYS A 572 -14.45 1.54 26.35
N GLN A 573 -15.73 1.90 26.42
CA GLN A 573 -16.80 1.00 26.86
C GLN A 573 -16.86 -0.25 25.97
N PHE A 574 -16.80 -0.10 24.63
CA PHE A 574 -16.73 -1.25 23.71
C PHE A 574 -15.51 -2.17 23.91
N ARG A 575 -14.37 -1.65 24.41
CA ARG A 575 -13.21 -2.49 24.77
C ARG A 575 -13.36 -3.15 26.14
N GLU A 576 -13.85 -2.43 27.13
CA GLU A 576 -13.94 -2.92 28.51
C GLU A 576 -15.06 -3.97 28.68
N SER A 577 -16.10 -3.94 27.84
CA SER A 577 -17.05 -5.04 27.65
C SER A 577 -16.48 -6.29 26.96
N SER A 578 -15.18 -6.33 26.63
CA SER A 578 -14.54 -7.46 25.95
C SER A 578 -13.23 -7.95 26.61
N SER A 579 -12.90 -7.52 27.83
CA SER A 579 -11.59 -7.84 28.44
C SER A 579 -11.57 -8.10 29.96
N SER A 580 -12.61 -8.72 30.53
CA SER A 580 -12.51 -9.36 31.87
C SER A 580 -13.63 -10.38 32.12
N ALA A 581 -13.39 -11.66 31.78
CA ALA A 581 -14.28 -12.77 32.14
C ALA A 581 -13.49 -14.09 32.29
N SER A 582 -12.87 -14.29 33.46
CA SER A 582 -12.54 -15.64 33.93
C SER A 582 -13.82 -16.34 34.39
N VAL A 583 -13.93 -17.64 34.14
CA VAL A 583 -15.15 -18.44 34.37
C VAL A 583 -15.80 -18.19 35.74
N SER A 584 -17.06 -17.74 35.70
CA SER A 584 -18.06 -17.90 36.75
C SER A 584 -19.41 -18.22 36.06
N SER A 585 -20.36 -18.78 36.80
CA SER A 585 -21.52 -19.48 36.25
C SER A 585 -22.86 -18.76 36.47
N GLU A 586 -23.84 -19.17 35.68
CA GLU A 586 -25.28 -18.89 35.78
C GLU A 586 -25.77 -17.53 35.24
N ASP A 587 -26.71 -17.66 34.30
CA ASP A 587 -27.78 -16.78 33.82
C ASP A 587 -27.66 -15.25 33.93
N ASP A 588 -27.42 -14.62 32.77
CA ASP A 588 -27.88 -13.25 32.48
C ASP A 588 -28.18 -13.09 30.96
N LEU A 589 -29.12 -13.89 30.46
CA LEU A 589 -29.60 -13.82 29.07
C LEU A 589 -30.51 -12.60 28.87
N SER A 590 -29.90 -11.43 28.56
CA SER A 590 -30.63 -10.23 28.13
C SER A 590 -31.62 -10.57 27.01
N THR A 591 -32.91 -10.30 27.21
CA THR A 591 -33.96 -10.74 26.29
C THR A 591 -33.80 -10.13 24.90
N LYS A 592 -34.36 -10.79 23.87
CA LYS A 592 -34.33 -10.32 22.48
C LYS A 592 -34.87 -8.88 22.35
N GLU A 593 -35.86 -8.53 23.17
CA GLU A 593 -36.42 -7.18 23.26
C GLU A 593 -35.46 -6.20 23.92
N GLU A 594 -34.81 -6.57 25.02
CA GLU A 594 -33.83 -5.69 25.69
C GLU A 594 -32.62 -5.38 24.77
N VAL A 595 -32.14 -6.38 24.01
CA VAL A 595 -31.11 -6.18 22.97
C VAL A 595 -31.60 -5.26 21.86
N THR A 596 -32.86 -5.40 21.44
CA THR A 596 -33.48 -4.56 20.39
C THR A 596 -33.68 -3.12 20.88
N GLN A 597 -34.10 -2.94 22.13
CA GLN A 597 -34.30 -1.64 22.76
C GLN A 597 -32.95 -0.92 22.98
N LYS A 598 -31.90 -1.65 23.40
CA LYS A 598 -30.52 -1.16 23.47
C LYS A 598 -30.00 -0.74 22.08
N ARG A 599 -30.27 -1.52 21.02
CA ARG A 599 -29.94 -1.14 19.62
C ARG A 599 -30.69 0.13 19.18
N HIS A 600 -31.98 0.25 19.47
CA HIS A 600 -32.80 1.42 19.08
C HIS A 600 -32.33 2.70 19.80
N GLN A 601 -32.06 2.65 21.11
CA GLN A 601 -31.44 3.77 21.83
C GLN A 601 -30.08 4.18 21.25
N LEU A 602 -29.28 3.23 20.76
CA LEU A 602 -27.97 3.51 20.17
C LEU A 602 -28.10 4.20 18.80
N LEU A 603 -29.11 3.83 17.98
CA LEU A 603 -29.43 4.52 16.73
C LEU A 603 -29.91 5.96 16.97
N LEU A 604 -30.87 6.18 17.88
CA LEU A 604 -31.35 7.52 18.24
C LEU A 604 -30.21 8.42 18.71
N LYS A 605 -29.27 7.87 19.51
CA LYS A 605 -28.10 8.58 20.03
C LYS A 605 -27.03 8.86 18.97
N LEU A 606 -26.95 8.04 17.91
CA LEU A 606 -26.12 8.34 16.74
C LEU A 606 -26.73 9.46 15.88
N GLU A 607 -28.06 9.49 15.75
CA GLU A 607 -28.77 10.56 15.05
C GLU A 607 -28.70 11.90 15.82
N GLU A 608 -28.81 11.86 17.15
CA GLU A 608 -28.56 13.00 18.05
C GLU A 608 -27.13 13.54 17.90
N LEU A 609 -26.12 12.65 17.84
CA LEU A 609 -24.72 13.02 17.59
C LEU A 609 -24.45 13.57 16.18
N LYS A 610 -25.19 13.13 15.15
CA LYS A 610 -25.14 13.76 13.82
C LYS A 610 -25.66 15.20 13.88
N LYS A 611 -26.81 15.42 14.53
CA LYS A 611 -27.41 16.75 14.70
C LYS A 611 -26.56 17.68 15.58
N GLU A 612 -25.92 17.18 16.64
CA GLU A 612 -24.89 17.94 17.38
C GLU A 612 -23.76 18.40 16.43
N ARG A 613 -23.26 17.51 15.55
CA ARG A 613 -22.17 17.82 14.60
C ARG A 613 -22.58 18.83 13.53
N GLU A 614 -23.71 18.62 12.86
CA GLU A 614 -24.28 19.51 11.84
C GLU A 614 -24.57 20.91 12.37
N GLN A 615 -24.75 21.06 13.69
CA GLN A 615 -24.97 22.36 14.35
C GLN A 615 -23.66 23.00 14.82
N GLU A 616 -22.69 22.24 15.36
CA GLU A 616 -21.34 22.76 15.64
C GLU A 616 -20.68 23.29 14.35
N GLU A 617 -20.85 22.61 13.21
CA GLU A 617 -20.34 23.00 11.89
C GLU A 617 -21.01 24.29 11.35
N LYS A 618 -22.34 24.41 11.46
CA LYS A 618 -23.05 25.66 11.11
C LYS A 618 -22.60 26.84 11.97
N GLU A 619 -22.36 26.62 13.27
CA GLU A 619 -21.82 27.68 14.13
C GLU A 619 -20.36 28.03 13.81
N GLU A 620 -19.54 27.09 13.32
CA GLU A 620 -18.16 27.38 12.91
C GLU A 620 -18.13 28.19 11.60
N ILE A 621 -18.95 27.81 10.62
CA ILE A 621 -19.17 28.59 9.39
C ILE A 621 -19.69 30.01 9.71
N GLU A 622 -20.66 30.15 10.63
CA GLU A 622 -21.19 31.46 11.03
C GLU A 622 -20.12 32.33 11.74
N LYS A 623 -19.23 31.73 12.54
CA LYS A 623 -18.10 32.42 13.17
C LYS A 623 -17.07 32.91 12.13
N ILE A 624 -16.73 32.08 11.15
CA ILE A 624 -15.83 32.45 10.04
C ILE A 624 -16.45 33.57 9.21
N THR A 625 -17.73 33.44 8.84
CA THR A 625 -18.47 34.45 8.07
C THR A 625 -18.55 35.78 8.80
N LYS A 626 -18.82 35.79 10.12
CA LYS A 626 -18.81 37.02 10.92
C LYS A 626 -17.43 37.67 10.96
N LYS A 627 -16.37 36.88 11.15
CA LYS A 627 -15.00 37.38 11.17
C LYS A 627 -14.60 38.03 9.83
N GLN A 628 -14.98 37.44 8.69
CA GLN A 628 -14.78 38.03 7.36
C GLN A 628 -15.61 39.31 7.08
N ASN A 629 -16.63 39.61 7.90
CA ASN A 629 -17.35 40.89 7.85
C ASN A 629 -16.76 41.95 8.80
N GLU A 630 -15.85 41.56 9.70
CA GLU A 630 -15.11 42.46 10.60
C GLU A 630 -13.71 42.77 10.04
N ASP A 631 -13.03 41.76 9.46
CA ASP A 631 -11.77 41.87 8.71
C ASP A 631 -12.06 42.18 7.23
N GLY A 632 -12.14 43.47 6.88
CA GLY A 632 -12.68 43.96 5.60
C GLY A 632 -12.01 43.49 4.29
N GLU A 633 -12.82 43.45 3.22
CA GLU A 633 -12.58 42.85 1.89
C GLU A 633 -11.12 42.68 1.40
N GLY A 634 -10.57 41.47 1.58
CA GLY A 634 -9.34 41.01 0.94
C GLY A 634 -9.16 39.49 1.04
N GLU A 635 -8.88 38.83 -0.10
CA GLU A 635 -8.41 37.43 -0.26
C GLU A 635 -9.24 36.25 0.31
N GLY A 636 -10.28 36.47 1.12
CA GLY A 636 -11.04 35.40 1.81
C GLY A 636 -11.73 34.32 0.95
N GLY A 637 -11.83 34.50 -0.37
CA GLY A 637 -12.47 33.53 -1.27
C GLY A 637 -11.65 32.25 -1.50
N ALA A 638 -10.32 32.35 -1.54
CA ALA A 638 -9.45 31.22 -1.87
C ALA A 638 -9.37 30.18 -0.73
N GLU A 639 -9.54 30.61 0.52
CA GLU A 639 -9.52 29.71 1.68
C GLU A 639 -10.82 28.92 1.80
N ILE A 640 -11.98 29.53 1.47
CA ILE A 640 -13.26 28.83 1.37
C ILE A 640 -13.23 27.81 0.22
N GLU A 641 -12.71 28.17 -0.96
CA GLU A 641 -12.61 27.23 -2.10
C GLU A 641 -11.64 26.07 -1.81
N LYS A 642 -10.64 26.29 -0.92
CA LYS A 642 -9.76 25.22 -0.43
C LYS A 642 -10.45 24.31 0.57
N ILE A 643 -11.17 24.87 1.55
CA ILE A 643 -11.91 24.09 2.56
C ILE A 643 -13.00 23.25 1.89
N ILE A 644 -13.75 23.79 0.93
CA ILE A 644 -14.77 23.03 0.18
C ILE A 644 -14.13 21.84 -0.55
N LYS A 645 -12.97 22.00 -1.19
CA LYS A 645 -12.28 20.89 -1.87
C LYS A 645 -11.68 19.87 -0.92
N GLU A 646 -11.24 20.27 0.26
CA GLU A 646 -10.81 19.34 1.32
C GLU A 646 -12.02 18.62 1.95
N GLN A 647 -13.22 19.25 1.97
CA GLN A 647 -14.46 18.63 2.44
C GLN A 647 -15.13 17.70 1.40
N GLU A 648 -15.15 18.05 0.12
CA GLU A 648 -15.61 17.15 -0.96
C GLU A 648 -14.80 15.83 -0.97
N GLN A 649 -13.51 15.91 -0.60
CA GLN A 649 -12.63 14.75 -0.48
C GLN A 649 -12.88 13.94 0.82
N ASP A 650 -13.18 14.60 1.94
CA ASP A 650 -13.55 13.94 3.21
C ASP A 650 -14.98 13.35 3.20
N GLU A 651 -15.91 13.88 2.40
CA GLU A 651 -17.24 13.28 2.19
C GLU A 651 -17.20 12.02 1.32
N GLU A 652 -16.30 11.97 0.32
CA GLU A 652 -16.12 10.80 -0.54
C GLU A 652 -15.56 9.60 0.27
N GLU A 653 -14.55 9.80 1.13
CA GLU A 653 -14.09 8.75 2.07
C GLU A 653 -15.07 8.51 3.24
N GLY A 654 -15.80 9.54 3.68
CA GLY A 654 -16.72 9.48 4.83
C GLY A 654 -18.05 8.78 4.55
N GLY A 655 -18.59 8.93 3.34
CA GLY A 655 -19.88 8.37 2.93
C GLY A 655 -19.87 6.84 2.85
N GLU A 656 -18.82 6.25 2.26
CA GLU A 656 -18.70 4.80 2.08
C GLU A 656 -18.73 4.03 3.41
N GLY A 657 -18.07 4.56 4.45
CA GLY A 657 -18.03 3.94 5.78
C GLY A 657 -19.41 3.85 6.45
N ILE A 658 -20.32 4.79 6.18
CA ILE A 658 -21.69 4.78 6.71
C ILE A 658 -22.60 3.88 5.86
N ALA A 659 -22.43 3.87 4.53
CA ALA A 659 -23.13 2.96 3.64
C ALA A 659 -22.82 1.49 3.99
N ALA A 660 -21.54 1.14 4.13
CA ALA A 660 -21.10 -0.22 4.47
C ALA A 660 -21.69 -0.73 5.80
N LEU A 661 -21.70 0.10 6.85
CA LEU A 661 -22.31 -0.24 8.14
C LEU A 661 -23.83 -0.43 8.05
N THR A 662 -24.51 0.31 7.16
CA THR A 662 -25.96 0.20 6.97
C THR A 662 -26.34 -1.10 6.25
N THR A 663 -25.56 -1.49 5.23
CA THR A 663 -25.73 -2.78 4.53
C THR A 663 -25.50 -3.96 5.48
N ILE A 664 -24.40 -3.96 6.24
CA ILE A 664 -24.06 -5.02 7.21
C ILE A 664 -25.16 -5.21 8.28
N LEU A 665 -25.84 -4.13 8.68
CA LEU A 665 -26.96 -4.20 9.63
C LEU A 665 -28.29 -4.66 9.00
N SER A 666 -28.43 -4.53 7.68
CA SER A 666 -29.61 -4.97 6.92
C SER A 666 -29.59 -6.48 6.69
N ASP A 667 -28.44 -7.02 6.22
CA ASP A 667 -28.30 -8.43 5.85
C ASP A 667 -28.45 -9.39 7.04
N GLN A 668 -28.22 -8.91 8.28
CA GLN A 668 -28.43 -9.70 9.51
C GLN A 668 -29.91 -9.99 9.83
N GLN A 669 -30.90 -9.41 9.14
CA GLN A 669 -32.31 -9.69 9.42
C GLN A 669 -32.80 -11.07 8.94
N ILE A 670 -32.11 -11.70 7.97
CA ILE A 670 -32.62 -12.89 7.27
C ILE A 670 -32.33 -14.21 8.01
N SER A 671 -31.30 -14.26 8.88
CA SER A 671 -30.69 -15.53 9.32
C SER A 671 -30.89 -15.95 10.79
N GLN A 672 -32.02 -15.61 11.43
CA GLN A 672 -32.33 -16.08 12.80
C GLN A 672 -33.82 -16.41 13.04
N SER A 673 -34.25 -17.60 12.60
CA SER A 673 -35.52 -18.22 12.97
C SER A 673 -35.37 -19.75 13.08
N SER A 674 -35.93 -20.34 14.15
CA SER A 674 -35.86 -21.77 14.56
C SER A 674 -34.46 -22.32 14.91
N SER A 675 -34.30 -23.22 15.88
CA SER A 675 -35.08 -23.48 17.12
C SER A 675 -34.21 -24.33 18.07
N GLU A 676 -34.55 -24.37 19.35
CA GLU A 676 -33.95 -25.29 20.34
C GLU A 676 -34.74 -26.63 20.41
N GLU A 677 -34.28 -27.54 21.28
CA GLU A 677 -34.84 -28.88 21.59
C GLU A 677 -34.70 -29.94 20.44
N GLU A 678 -34.57 -31.25 20.68
CA GLU A 678 -34.71 -32.08 21.90
C GLU A 678 -33.49 -33.02 22.18
N LEU A 679 -33.49 -33.64 23.37
CA LEU A 679 -32.72 -34.85 23.69
C LEU A 679 -33.41 -36.12 23.14
N CYS A 680 -32.66 -37.10 22.61
CA CYS A 680 -32.67 -38.51 23.08
C CYS A 680 -31.89 -39.53 22.21
N ILE A 681 -31.10 -40.37 22.91
CA ILE A 681 -31.04 -41.85 22.81
C ILE A 681 -30.98 -42.51 21.41
N LEU A 682 -29.76 -42.77 20.91
CA LEU A 682 -29.20 -44.14 20.68
C LEU A 682 -27.73 -44.13 20.24
#